data_AF-A0A1G7T4U4-F1
#
_entry.id   AF-A0A1G7T4U4-F1
#
_cell.length_a   1.000
_cell.length_b   1.000
_cell.length_c   1.000
_cell.angle_alpha   90.00
_cell.angle_beta   90.00
_cell.angle_gamma   90.00
#
_symmetry.space_group_name_H-M   'P 1'
#
loop_
_entity.id
_entity.type
_entity.pdbx_description
1 polymer ?
#
loop_
_entity_poly.entity_id
_entity_poly.type
_entity_poly.pdbx_seq_one_letter_code
_entity_poly.pdbx_strand_id
1 'polypeptide(L)'
;MVRHKLEQFATEYDRAEERLTGKGDDQSSIHYPAVFLFIGDKSREAIEPIMRMNEKKWENSEGLIYLHAGSAEEPAIDRVLEYHIPVKVQKGSNSHTLRRDMYRQFYEEAQGLPELNRILRKASGALAEYGRLYPSFDRVRLSIITRVDDPLNVFVPEISLLAEAIFRQSFKAVQMDLYALISEREGAEAYGYSSSLGVAFLRELNLMQQSDFEFAAPLHVTEDGLSIPVVHPPSPLFDLVYVLSDRDERGIASLNGLQGCYEAISHISLLKNRQQKDQLFQSNNGAYNNTSFKNNIMTESGRQGFVSAGLSKVKRPNQSIALAVLHHFYRGLLERMKQEPTLSTAEKLAFFGVDGTALDRATGEMIPAEERLSEMHGLMTNDISYGAIRKLSLKEAEEALFGGGGEAFFRSNFQDEASRRLKEFRAGEWLDMAIKRSLSQYSDVEIYCLTAWTADEGLNGSAEIIAQLRNACREVEMLLASTKAELDQFRQGRVEEQSFSRVPLMDRHNLRNLIRYLFDHVYSRKREILLLETRLKLIVKFEEAILQLHDRYRAVIKQLETMEQLLRDTALSSIETADDYIGQNIMEYYRHITADIMEQWEGKRGQRAFFTDSTMGDSRRLLENGIEGLTDKLIEVCRRTILTSPLFSRTFEEELLQRANVTVEYGNKTVLTKEELFKKLYRILDDNAAIQLRLYDYTQEHRYEEKYVFGDYTSEFVQHIFQADETSRIYKLGCVHEKRSSGVEKLNLMGGFHPEDLMYYVNGKVYYETYLQNGYEFHGIDKSRLPELS
;
A
#
# COMPACT_ATOMS: atom_id res chain seq x y z
N MET A 1 -2.43 -8.78 4.71
CA MET A 1 -3.32 -8.52 3.55
C MET A 1 -3.66 -7.05 3.38
N VAL A 2 -4.14 -6.34 4.40
CA VAL A 2 -4.48 -4.89 4.32
C VAL A 2 -3.32 -4.03 3.80
N ARG A 3 -2.10 -4.20 4.33
CA ARG A 3 -0.91 -3.45 3.88
C ARG A 3 -0.63 -3.62 2.37
N HIS A 4 -0.73 -4.84 1.85
CA HIS A 4 -0.57 -5.12 0.42
C HIS A 4 -1.64 -4.41 -0.42
N LYS A 5 -2.89 -4.34 0.06
CA LYS A 5 -3.96 -3.58 -0.64
C LYS A 5 -3.66 -2.08 -0.66
N LEU A 6 -3.10 -1.52 0.41
CA LEU A 6 -2.67 -0.11 0.46
C LEU A 6 -1.53 0.16 -0.53
N GLU A 7 -0.55 -0.73 -0.59
CA GLU A 7 0.57 -0.66 -1.55
C GLU A 7 0.09 -0.77 -3.01
N GLN A 8 -0.85 -1.68 -3.28
CA GLN A 8 -1.51 -1.79 -4.58
C GLN A 8 -2.29 -0.51 -4.93
N PHE A 9 -3.06 0.02 -3.99
CA PHE A 9 -3.81 1.26 -4.17
C PHE A 9 -2.90 2.43 -4.54
N ALA A 10 -1.79 2.59 -3.82
CA ALA A 10 -0.80 3.63 -4.04
C ALA A 10 -0.11 3.48 -5.41
N THR A 11 0.28 2.25 -5.77
CA THR A 11 0.90 1.93 -7.07
C THR A 11 -0.05 2.19 -8.23
N GLU A 12 -1.31 1.81 -8.10
CA GLU A 12 -2.34 2.08 -9.10
C GLU A 12 -2.64 3.57 -9.26
N TYR A 13 -2.65 4.33 -8.17
CA TYR A 13 -2.82 5.78 -8.22
C TYR A 13 -1.65 6.46 -8.95
N ASP A 14 -0.40 6.09 -8.62
CA ASP A 14 0.78 6.59 -9.33
C ASP A 14 0.73 6.29 -10.84
N ARG A 15 0.33 5.06 -11.21
CA ARG A 15 0.12 4.68 -12.61
C ARG A 15 -0.99 5.49 -13.29
N ALA A 16 -2.09 5.76 -12.59
CA ALA A 16 -3.21 6.53 -13.13
C ALA A 16 -2.82 7.99 -13.37
N GLU A 17 -2.11 8.62 -12.44
CA GLU A 17 -1.63 10.01 -12.57
C GLU A 17 -0.63 10.15 -13.72
N GLU A 18 0.28 9.17 -13.90
CA GLU A 18 1.20 9.15 -15.04
C GLU A 18 0.50 8.90 -16.39
N ARG A 19 -0.64 8.20 -16.41
CA ARG A 19 -1.44 7.99 -17.63
C ARG A 19 -2.36 9.17 -17.96
N LEU A 20 -3.00 9.77 -16.95
CA LEU A 20 -3.94 10.89 -17.12
C LEU A 20 -3.26 12.17 -17.59
N THR A 21 -1.98 12.35 -17.25
CA THR A 21 -1.14 13.45 -17.74
C THR A 21 -0.83 13.38 -19.24
N GLY A 22 -1.13 12.27 -19.92
CA GLY A 22 -0.88 12.06 -21.36
C GLY A 22 -2.08 12.22 -22.29
N LYS A 23 -3.25 12.69 -21.84
CA LYS A 23 -4.46 12.82 -22.70
C LYS A 23 -4.41 13.95 -23.73
N GLY A 24 -3.29 14.66 -23.84
CA GLY A 24 -3.10 15.80 -24.72
C GLY A 24 -1.82 15.72 -25.56
N ASP A 25 -1.57 14.57 -26.19
CA ASP A 25 -0.49 14.29 -27.15
C ASP A 25 0.94 14.30 -26.52
N ASP A 26 1.75 13.30 -26.86
CA ASP A 26 3.18 13.09 -26.52
C ASP A 26 3.54 12.20 -25.31
N GLN A 27 3.04 10.94 -25.22
CA GLN A 27 3.99 9.92 -24.72
C GLN A 27 5.02 9.66 -25.83
N SER A 28 6.25 9.31 -25.46
CA SER A 28 7.34 9.12 -26.42
C SER A 28 7.11 7.81 -27.22
N SER A 29 6.38 7.89 -28.34
CA SER A 29 6.23 6.80 -29.29
C SER A 29 7.57 6.46 -29.93
N ILE A 30 7.96 5.17 -29.97
CA ILE A 30 9.18 4.77 -30.67
C ILE A 30 8.97 4.71 -32.18
N HIS A 31 9.95 5.22 -32.92
CA HIS A 31 9.91 5.41 -34.37
C HIS A 31 10.27 4.14 -35.15
N TYR A 32 11.27 3.40 -34.66
CA TYR A 32 11.74 2.14 -35.25
C TYR A 32 11.47 0.95 -34.32
N PRO A 33 11.26 -0.27 -34.86
CA PRO A 33 11.27 -1.50 -34.09
C PRO A 33 12.50 -1.64 -33.18
N ALA A 34 12.30 -2.11 -31.96
CA ALA A 34 13.36 -2.26 -30.95
C ALA A 34 13.32 -3.64 -30.29
N VAL A 35 14.51 -4.21 -30.10
CA VAL A 35 14.74 -5.54 -29.54
C VAL A 35 15.74 -5.41 -28.40
N PHE A 36 15.39 -5.97 -27.23
CA PHE A 36 16.29 -6.09 -26.09
C PHE A 36 16.79 -7.53 -26.00
N LEU A 37 18.10 -7.72 -26.14
CA LEU A 37 18.76 -9.03 -26.10
C LEU A 37 19.64 -9.12 -24.85
N PHE A 38 19.25 -9.95 -23.90
CA PHE A 38 19.96 -10.19 -22.65
C PHE A 38 20.83 -11.43 -22.80
N ILE A 39 22.13 -11.29 -22.60
CA ILE A 39 23.10 -12.39 -22.72
C ILE A 39 23.67 -12.67 -21.33
N GLY A 40 23.58 -13.92 -20.89
CA GLY A 40 24.06 -14.39 -19.59
C GLY A 40 22.97 -14.57 -18.52
N ASP A 41 23.27 -15.39 -17.52
CA ASP A 41 22.34 -15.70 -16.43
C ASP A 41 22.18 -14.50 -15.48
N LYS A 42 23.27 -13.77 -15.23
CA LYS A 42 23.26 -12.59 -14.37
C LYS A 42 22.57 -11.39 -15.00
N SER A 43 22.40 -11.33 -16.32
CA SER A 43 21.66 -10.24 -16.98
C SER A 43 20.14 -10.42 -16.92
N ARG A 44 19.66 -11.61 -16.51
CA ARG A 44 18.23 -11.92 -16.34
C ARG A 44 17.54 -10.98 -15.34
N GLU A 45 18.25 -10.56 -14.30
CA GLU A 45 17.75 -9.62 -13.28
C GLU A 45 17.30 -8.26 -13.87
N ALA A 46 17.84 -7.87 -15.04
CA ALA A 46 17.52 -6.61 -15.70
C ALA A 46 16.23 -6.67 -16.55
N ILE A 47 15.73 -7.86 -16.88
CA ILE A 47 14.63 -8.05 -17.84
C ILE A 47 13.34 -7.41 -17.32
N GLU A 48 12.85 -7.86 -16.17
CA GLU A 48 11.57 -7.42 -15.62
C GLU A 48 11.55 -5.91 -15.29
N PRO A 49 12.59 -5.32 -14.66
CA PRO A 49 12.66 -3.87 -14.45
C PRO A 49 12.58 -3.06 -15.75
N ILE A 50 13.31 -3.46 -16.80
CA ILE A 50 13.30 -2.77 -18.10
C ILE A 50 11.95 -2.93 -18.79
N MET A 51 11.35 -4.12 -18.75
CA MET A 51 10.01 -4.38 -19.29
C MET A 51 8.97 -3.47 -18.64
N ARG A 52 8.90 -3.46 -17.30
CA ARG A 52 7.97 -2.62 -16.54
C ARG A 52 8.17 -1.13 -16.82
N MET A 53 9.42 -0.69 -16.99
CA MET A 53 9.72 0.71 -17.29
C MET A 53 9.25 1.09 -18.70
N ASN A 54 9.51 0.25 -19.70
CA ASN A 54 9.09 0.49 -21.08
C ASN A 54 7.55 0.46 -21.20
N GLU A 55 6.87 -0.48 -20.55
CA GLU A 55 5.39 -0.53 -20.48
C GLU A 55 4.79 0.72 -19.84
N LYS A 56 5.47 1.29 -18.85
CA LYS A 56 5.03 2.50 -18.15
C LYS A 56 5.25 3.76 -19.00
N LYS A 57 6.29 3.82 -19.82
CA LYS A 57 6.72 5.05 -20.52
C LYS A 57 6.44 5.10 -22.02
N TRP A 58 6.35 3.96 -22.71
CA TRP A 58 6.30 3.91 -24.17
C TRP A 58 4.90 3.51 -24.64
N GLU A 59 4.32 4.33 -25.53
CA GLU A 59 2.97 4.18 -26.08
C GLU A 59 2.80 2.85 -26.85
N ASN A 60 3.79 2.46 -27.63
CA ASN A 60 3.85 1.23 -28.42
C ASN A 60 4.74 0.15 -27.78
N SER A 61 4.77 0.09 -26.44
CA SER A 61 5.50 -0.93 -25.66
C SER A 61 5.07 -2.37 -25.95
N GLU A 62 3.86 -2.58 -26.48
CA GLU A 62 3.36 -3.90 -26.90
C GLU A 62 4.22 -4.52 -28.02
N GLY A 63 4.79 -3.71 -28.91
CA GLY A 63 5.61 -4.17 -30.04
C GLY A 63 7.07 -4.49 -29.69
N LEU A 64 7.50 -4.26 -28.45
CA LEU A 64 8.87 -4.55 -28.02
C LEU A 64 9.10 -6.04 -27.87
N ILE A 65 10.25 -6.50 -28.36
CA ILE A 65 10.66 -7.90 -28.22
C ILE A 65 11.81 -8.00 -27.22
N TYR A 66 11.66 -8.92 -26.28
CA TYR A 66 12.64 -9.24 -25.26
C TYR A 66 13.14 -10.66 -25.48
N LEU A 67 14.46 -10.84 -25.56
CA LEU A 67 15.11 -12.14 -25.71
C LEU A 67 16.12 -12.35 -24.60
N HIS A 68 16.17 -13.54 -24.02
CA HIS A 68 17.17 -13.93 -23.03
C HIS A 68 17.94 -15.15 -23.50
N ALA A 69 19.27 -15.09 -23.47
CA ALA A 69 20.17 -16.21 -23.75
C ALA A 69 20.95 -16.55 -22.47
N GLY A 70 20.53 -17.61 -21.78
CA GLY A 70 21.10 -18.06 -20.50
C GLY A 70 21.37 -19.56 -20.48
N SER A 71 22.06 -20.04 -19.44
CA SER A 71 22.33 -21.47 -19.23
C SER A 71 21.46 -22.09 -18.13
N ALA A 72 20.92 -21.28 -17.21
CA ALA A 72 20.09 -21.74 -16.11
C ALA A 72 18.62 -21.95 -16.53
N GLU A 73 18.04 -23.10 -16.16
CA GLU A 73 16.60 -23.35 -16.28
C GLU A 73 15.87 -22.64 -15.12
N GLU A 74 15.33 -21.47 -15.40
CA GLU A 74 14.53 -20.66 -14.46
C GLU A 74 13.07 -20.54 -14.96
N PRO A 75 12.11 -20.17 -14.09
CA PRO A 75 10.71 -20.04 -14.51
C PRO A 75 10.57 -19.01 -15.64
N ALA A 76 9.92 -19.43 -16.73
CA ALA A 76 9.71 -18.60 -17.91
C ALA A 76 9.04 -17.27 -17.56
N ILE A 77 9.60 -16.17 -18.06
CA ILE A 77 9.02 -14.84 -17.92
C ILE A 77 8.02 -14.61 -19.06
N ASP A 78 6.80 -14.18 -18.75
CA ASP A 78 5.79 -13.89 -19.77
C ASP A 78 6.28 -12.80 -20.74
N ARG A 79 5.96 -12.95 -22.03
CA ARG A 79 6.41 -12.07 -23.14
C ARG A 79 7.93 -12.02 -23.41
N VAL A 80 8.72 -12.94 -22.86
CA VAL A 80 10.17 -13.08 -23.15
C VAL A 80 10.44 -14.34 -23.97
N LEU A 81 11.28 -14.22 -25.00
CA LEU A 81 11.76 -15.35 -25.78
C LEU A 81 13.06 -15.87 -25.16
N GLU A 82 13.03 -17.05 -24.56
CA GLU A 82 14.18 -17.64 -23.88
C GLU A 82 14.92 -18.65 -24.77
N TYR A 83 16.24 -18.51 -24.84
CA TYR A 83 17.17 -19.46 -25.42
C TYR A 83 18.05 -20.04 -24.33
N HIS A 84 18.05 -21.37 -24.23
CA HIS A 84 18.91 -22.10 -23.31
C HIS A 84 20.19 -22.50 -24.04
N ILE A 85 21.31 -21.89 -23.63
CA ILE A 85 22.62 -22.18 -24.20
C ILE A 85 23.02 -23.59 -23.70
N PRO A 86 23.25 -24.57 -24.59
CA PRO A 86 23.47 -25.96 -24.21
C PRO A 86 24.90 -26.17 -23.68
N VAL A 87 25.14 -25.69 -22.45
CA VAL A 87 26.45 -25.75 -21.81
C VAL A 87 26.34 -26.55 -20.52
N LYS A 88 27.10 -27.64 -20.42
CA LYS A 88 27.04 -28.54 -19.26
C LYS A 88 28.03 -28.08 -18.21
N VAL A 89 27.56 -27.32 -17.23
CA VAL A 89 28.35 -27.01 -16.03
C VAL A 89 28.31 -28.23 -15.11
N GLN A 90 29.31 -29.12 -15.21
CA GLN A 90 29.43 -30.25 -14.27
C GLN A 90 29.69 -29.71 -12.86
N LYS A 91 28.82 -30.03 -11.89
CA LYS A 91 29.07 -29.75 -10.46
C LYS A 91 30.36 -30.44 -10.03
N GLY A 92 31.44 -29.67 -9.88
CA GLY A 92 32.79 -30.16 -9.55
C GLY A 92 33.84 -30.02 -10.66
N SER A 93 33.50 -29.44 -11.82
CA SER A 93 34.48 -29.09 -12.87
C SER A 93 35.50 -28.07 -12.37
N ASN A 94 36.76 -28.19 -12.81
CA ASN A 94 37.84 -27.23 -12.51
C ASN A 94 37.37 -25.79 -12.84
N SER A 95 37.17 -24.97 -11.79
CA SER A 95 36.79 -23.55 -11.90
C SER A 95 37.73 -22.75 -12.82
N HIS A 96 38.94 -23.25 -13.06
CA HIS A 96 40.02 -22.54 -13.73
C HIS A 96 39.78 -22.32 -15.24
N THR A 97 39.07 -23.20 -15.94
CA THR A 97 38.90 -23.15 -17.41
C THR A 97 37.46 -22.98 -17.86
N LEU A 98 36.54 -22.70 -16.92
CA LEU A 98 35.09 -22.68 -17.16
C LEU A 98 34.71 -21.91 -18.44
N ARG A 99 35.05 -20.62 -18.54
CA ARG A 99 34.66 -19.75 -19.66
C ARG A 99 35.18 -20.26 -21.03
N ARG A 100 36.38 -20.83 -21.07
CA ARG A 100 36.96 -21.42 -22.28
C ARG A 100 36.27 -22.73 -22.67
N ASP A 101 35.96 -23.58 -21.69
CA ASP A 101 35.30 -24.85 -21.93
C ASP A 101 33.87 -24.65 -22.42
N MET A 102 33.15 -23.66 -21.85
CA MET A 102 31.83 -23.24 -22.33
C MET A 102 31.90 -22.81 -23.81
N TYR A 103 32.90 -21.98 -24.15
CA TYR A 103 33.11 -21.53 -25.52
C TYR A 103 33.33 -22.70 -26.49
N ARG A 104 34.16 -23.68 -26.12
CA ARG A 104 34.40 -24.88 -26.94
C ARG A 104 33.15 -25.74 -27.10
N GLN A 105 32.43 -25.99 -26.00
CA GLN A 105 31.20 -26.79 -26.01
C GLN A 105 30.15 -26.22 -26.98
N PHE A 106 30.04 -24.90 -27.09
CA PHE A 106 29.10 -24.26 -28.01
C PHE A 106 29.34 -24.62 -29.48
N TYR A 107 30.60 -24.79 -29.88
CA TYR A 107 30.98 -25.19 -31.25
C TYR A 107 30.99 -26.71 -31.46
N GLU A 108 31.27 -27.49 -30.40
CA GLU A 108 31.32 -28.96 -30.46
C GLU A 108 29.92 -29.60 -30.39
N GLU A 109 29.04 -29.07 -29.53
CA GLU A 109 27.65 -29.52 -29.37
C GLU A 109 26.71 -28.64 -30.22
N ALA A 110 26.78 -28.76 -31.55
CA ALA A 110 26.02 -27.96 -32.53
C ALA A 110 24.47 -28.07 -32.46
N GLN A 111 23.91 -28.66 -31.41
CA GLN A 111 22.47 -28.88 -31.22
C GLN A 111 21.70 -27.61 -30.81
N GLY A 112 22.35 -26.62 -30.17
CA GLY A 112 21.69 -25.36 -29.74
C GLY A 112 21.54 -24.30 -30.83
N LEU A 113 22.44 -24.28 -31.83
CA LEU A 113 22.43 -23.27 -32.90
C LEU A 113 21.13 -23.25 -33.73
N PRO A 114 20.52 -24.39 -34.13
CA PRO A 114 19.23 -24.40 -34.81
C PRO A 114 18.12 -23.76 -33.97
N GLU A 115 18.13 -23.98 -32.65
CA GLU A 115 17.14 -23.41 -31.75
C GLU A 115 17.29 -21.89 -31.63
N LEU A 116 18.53 -21.39 -31.47
CA LEU A 116 18.81 -19.97 -31.47
C LEU A 116 18.35 -19.29 -32.78
N ASN A 117 18.66 -19.90 -33.94
CA ASN A 117 18.19 -19.42 -35.24
C ASN A 117 16.65 -19.37 -35.30
N ARG A 118 15.96 -20.40 -34.81
CA ARG A 118 14.49 -20.46 -34.75
C ARG A 118 13.91 -19.35 -33.88
N ILE A 119 14.48 -19.12 -32.70
CA ILE A 119 14.02 -18.09 -31.76
C ILE A 119 14.21 -16.69 -32.35
N LEU A 120 15.36 -16.40 -32.97
CA LEU A 120 15.63 -15.12 -33.64
C LEU A 120 14.71 -14.90 -34.85
N ARG A 121 14.41 -15.94 -35.63
CA ARG A 121 13.40 -15.87 -36.72
C ARG A 121 12.00 -15.61 -36.16
N LYS A 122 11.62 -16.24 -35.05
CA LYS A 122 10.36 -15.97 -34.35
C LYS A 122 10.28 -14.52 -33.87
N ALA A 123 11.37 -13.98 -33.32
CA ALA A 123 11.46 -12.57 -32.94
C ALA A 123 11.29 -11.65 -34.16
N SER A 124 11.96 -11.94 -35.29
CA SER A 124 11.78 -11.17 -36.52
C SER A 124 10.35 -11.25 -37.06
N GLY A 125 9.70 -12.41 -36.96
CA GLY A 125 8.29 -12.58 -37.34
C GLY A 125 7.35 -11.75 -36.45
N ALA A 126 7.56 -11.79 -35.14
CA ALA A 126 6.78 -10.98 -34.19
C ALA A 126 6.92 -9.48 -34.46
N LEU A 127 8.13 -8.98 -34.76
CA LEU A 127 8.32 -7.58 -35.14
C LEU A 127 7.51 -7.19 -36.39
N ALA A 128 7.41 -8.10 -37.37
CA ALA A 128 6.64 -7.85 -38.60
C ALA A 128 5.12 -7.77 -38.34
N GLU A 129 4.59 -8.57 -37.40
CA GLU A 129 3.18 -8.49 -36.98
C GLU A 129 2.85 -7.13 -36.37
N TYR A 130 3.78 -6.56 -35.60
CA TYR A 130 3.66 -5.24 -34.99
C TYR A 130 4.09 -4.08 -35.90
N GLY A 131 4.40 -4.33 -37.17
CA GLY A 131 4.90 -3.32 -38.11
C GLY A 131 4.00 -2.08 -38.26
N ARG A 132 2.68 -2.21 -38.03
CA ARG A 132 1.72 -1.08 -38.07
C ARG A 132 1.85 -0.11 -36.89
N LEU A 133 2.49 -0.52 -35.80
CA LEU A 133 2.71 0.32 -34.61
C LEU A 133 3.89 1.28 -34.76
N TYR A 134 4.70 1.14 -35.82
CA TYR A 134 5.90 1.93 -36.05
C TYR A 134 5.73 2.89 -37.22
N PRO A 135 6.09 4.18 -37.06
CA PRO A 135 6.12 5.13 -38.17
C PRO A 135 7.07 4.72 -39.32
N SER A 136 8.16 4.01 -39.02
CA SER A 136 9.10 3.49 -40.02
C SER A 136 9.57 2.08 -39.68
N PHE A 137 9.57 1.20 -40.68
CA PHE A 137 10.02 -0.19 -40.57
C PHE A 137 11.34 -0.47 -41.33
N ASP A 138 12.08 0.57 -41.71
CA ASP A 138 13.32 0.40 -42.49
C ASP A 138 14.52 -0.06 -41.65
N ARG A 139 14.51 0.25 -40.34
CA ARG A 139 15.63 0.00 -39.43
C ARG A 139 15.13 -0.73 -38.19
N VAL A 140 15.97 -1.57 -37.61
CA VAL A 140 15.72 -2.19 -36.30
C VAL A 140 16.85 -1.87 -35.34
N ARG A 141 16.51 -1.72 -34.07
CA ARG A 141 17.48 -1.47 -33.01
C ARG A 141 17.61 -2.66 -32.11
N LEU A 142 18.86 -3.06 -31.90
CA LEU A 142 19.23 -4.16 -31.05
C LEU A 142 20.02 -3.60 -29.86
N SER A 143 19.40 -3.63 -28.68
CA SER A 143 20.03 -3.25 -27.42
C SER A 143 20.49 -4.51 -26.70
N ILE A 144 21.79 -4.76 -26.68
CA ILE A 144 22.39 -5.96 -26.11
C ILE A 144 22.80 -5.65 -24.68
N ILE A 145 22.37 -6.45 -23.72
CA ILE A 145 22.58 -6.20 -22.29
C ILE A 145 23.28 -7.41 -21.69
N THR A 146 24.42 -7.17 -21.04
CA THR A 146 25.22 -8.23 -20.40
C THR A 146 25.86 -7.71 -19.13
N ARG A 147 26.12 -8.61 -18.18
CA ARG A 147 26.98 -8.31 -17.03
C ARG A 147 28.43 -8.66 -17.33
N VAL A 148 29.35 -7.82 -16.86
CA VAL A 148 30.79 -8.01 -17.13
C VAL A 148 31.35 -9.24 -16.41
N ASP A 149 30.79 -9.60 -15.26
CA ASP A 149 31.25 -10.70 -14.42
C ASP A 149 30.50 -12.02 -14.69
N ASP A 150 29.74 -12.09 -15.78
CA ASP A 150 29.03 -13.30 -16.22
C ASP A 150 29.91 -14.13 -17.17
N PRO A 151 30.17 -15.42 -16.90
CA PRO A 151 30.94 -16.27 -17.81
C PRO A 151 30.37 -16.38 -19.24
N LEU A 152 29.04 -16.29 -19.39
CA LEU A 152 28.35 -16.44 -20.68
C LEU A 152 28.53 -15.24 -21.61
N ASN A 153 29.07 -14.12 -21.13
CA ASN A 153 29.38 -12.97 -21.97
C ASN A 153 30.44 -13.26 -23.04
N VAL A 154 31.11 -14.42 -22.98
CA VAL A 154 31.99 -14.93 -24.05
C VAL A 154 31.24 -15.13 -25.37
N PHE A 155 29.92 -15.31 -25.34
CA PHE A 155 29.06 -15.51 -26.52
C PHE A 155 28.44 -14.21 -27.05
N VAL A 156 28.78 -13.06 -26.48
CA VAL A 156 28.32 -11.75 -26.98
C VAL A 156 28.58 -11.59 -28.48
N PRO A 157 29.77 -11.86 -29.05
CA PRO A 157 29.97 -11.67 -30.48
C PRO A 157 29.15 -12.66 -31.32
N GLU A 158 29.11 -13.96 -30.98
CA GLU A 158 28.37 -14.98 -31.73
C GLU A 158 26.87 -14.67 -31.80
N ILE A 159 26.23 -14.43 -30.65
CA ILE A 159 24.78 -14.24 -30.57
C ILE A 159 24.40 -12.91 -31.23
N SER A 160 25.20 -11.86 -31.02
CA SER A 160 24.93 -10.52 -31.57
C SER A 160 25.02 -10.50 -33.10
N LEU A 161 26.07 -11.11 -33.66
CA LEU A 161 26.25 -11.20 -35.11
C LEU A 161 25.21 -12.12 -35.77
N LEU A 162 24.82 -13.21 -35.13
CA LEU A 162 23.73 -14.05 -35.63
C LEU A 162 22.39 -13.31 -35.64
N ALA A 163 22.08 -12.58 -34.56
CA ALA A 163 20.89 -11.74 -34.49
C ALA A 163 20.89 -10.69 -35.60
N GLU A 164 22.00 -9.99 -35.79
CA GLU A 164 22.18 -9.03 -36.88
C GLU A 164 21.95 -9.66 -38.25
N ALA A 165 22.59 -10.81 -38.53
CA ALA A 165 22.48 -11.50 -39.80
C ALA A 165 21.03 -11.92 -40.12
N ILE A 166 20.27 -12.36 -39.12
CA ILE A 166 18.85 -12.71 -39.27
C ILE A 166 17.99 -11.46 -39.48
N PHE A 167 18.20 -10.40 -38.69
CA PHE A 167 17.42 -9.18 -38.81
C PHE A 167 17.69 -8.43 -40.12
N ARG A 168 18.92 -8.45 -40.66
CA ARG A 168 19.25 -7.89 -41.98
C ARG A 168 18.50 -8.56 -43.14
N GLN A 169 17.90 -9.74 -42.94
CA GLN A 169 17.02 -10.36 -43.94
C GLN A 169 15.68 -9.63 -44.07
N SER A 170 15.22 -9.02 -42.97
CA SER A 170 13.91 -8.35 -42.87
C SER A 170 14.02 -6.82 -42.89
N PHE A 171 15.18 -6.26 -42.52
CA PHE A 171 15.39 -4.81 -42.34
C PHE A 171 16.57 -4.30 -43.16
N LYS A 172 16.51 -3.04 -43.62
CA LYS A 172 17.58 -2.42 -44.42
C LYS A 172 18.82 -2.08 -43.60
N ALA A 173 18.64 -1.74 -42.32
CA ALA A 173 19.75 -1.46 -41.41
C ALA A 173 19.44 -1.97 -39.99
N VAL A 174 20.47 -2.51 -39.34
CA VAL A 174 20.44 -2.95 -37.94
C VAL A 174 21.42 -2.06 -37.18
N GLN A 175 20.95 -1.38 -36.14
CA GLN A 175 21.80 -0.60 -35.23
C GLN A 175 21.96 -1.37 -33.93
N MET A 176 23.21 -1.58 -33.52
CA MET A 176 23.55 -2.44 -32.38
C MET A 176 24.27 -1.64 -31.31
N ASP A 177 23.66 -1.53 -30.14
CA ASP A 177 24.28 -0.92 -28.96
C ASP A 177 24.51 -1.99 -27.90
N LEU A 178 25.66 -1.95 -27.21
CA LEU A 178 25.95 -2.82 -26.08
C LEU A 178 25.84 -2.05 -24.76
N TYR A 179 25.21 -2.65 -23.76
CA TYR A 179 25.15 -2.20 -22.38
C TYR A 179 25.86 -3.22 -21.48
N ALA A 180 27.06 -2.88 -21.04
CA ALA A 180 27.89 -3.66 -20.12
C ALA A 180 27.67 -3.16 -18.69
N LEU A 181 27.12 -4.04 -17.84
CA LEU A 181 26.74 -3.74 -16.46
C LEU A 181 27.81 -4.24 -15.48
N ILE A 182 28.23 -3.38 -14.57
CA ILE A 182 29.24 -3.63 -13.53
C ILE A 182 28.58 -3.55 -12.16
N SER A 183 28.73 -4.58 -11.33
CA SER A 183 28.32 -4.52 -9.92
C SER A 183 29.53 -4.60 -9.01
N GLU A 184 29.75 -3.55 -8.22
CA GLU A 184 30.85 -3.40 -7.28
C GLU A 184 30.41 -3.65 -5.83
N ARG A 185 29.54 -4.65 -5.61
CA ARG A 185 29.10 -5.03 -4.25
C ARG A 185 30.26 -5.64 -3.44
N GLU A 186 30.71 -4.88 -2.45
CA GLU A 186 31.68 -5.30 -1.43
C GLU A 186 31.01 -6.32 -0.49
N GLY A 187 31.28 -7.61 -0.68
CA GLY A 187 30.77 -8.67 0.20
C GLY A 187 30.65 -10.07 -0.42
N ALA A 188 30.85 -10.24 -1.72
CA ALA A 188 30.85 -11.56 -2.34
C ALA A 188 32.15 -12.31 -2.03
N GLU A 189 32.07 -13.53 -1.48
CA GLU A 189 33.21 -14.41 -1.18
C GLU A 189 34.14 -14.68 -2.38
N ALA A 190 33.67 -14.43 -3.61
CA ALA A 190 34.39 -14.63 -4.87
C ALA A 190 34.77 -13.33 -5.62
N TYR A 191 34.86 -12.17 -4.94
CA TYR A 191 35.14 -10.87 -5.56
C TYR A 191 36.34 -10.87 -6.54
N GLY A 192 37.44 -11.54 -6.17
CA GLY A 192 38.64 -11.61 -7.03
C GLY A 192 38.41 -12.34 -8.35
N TYR A 193 37.63 -13.42 -8.36
CA TYR A 193 37.31 -14.18 -9.58
C TYR A 193 36.31 -13.43 -10.46
N SER A 194 35.25 -12.85 -9.87
CA SER A 194 34.28 -12.04 -10.62
C SER A 194 34.89 -10.79 -11.24
N SER A 195 35.80 -10.12 -10.50
CA SER A 195 36.56 -8.98 -11.01
C SER A 195 37.46 -9.38 -12.19
N SER A 196 38.13 -10.53 -12.08
CA SER A 196 38.97 -11.08 -13.16
C SER A 196 38.16 -11.43 -14.43
N LEU A 197 36.95 -11.98 -14.28
CA LEU A 197 36.02 -12.20 -15.40
C LEU A 197 35.62 -10.87 -16.06
N GLY A 198 35.32 -9.85 -15.24
CA GLY A 198 35.01 -8.51 -15.73
C GLY A 198 36.15 -7.89 -16.54
N VAL A 199 37.38 -7.97 -16.04
CA VAL A 199 38.58 -7.51 -16.77
C VAL A 199 38.75 -8.28 -18.08
N ALA A 200 38.58 -9.60 -18.06
CA ALA A 200 38.69 -10.44 -19.25
C ALA A 200 37.70 -10.01 -20.33
N PHE A 201 36.43 -9.81 -19.96
CA PHE A 201 35.41 -9.35 -20.90
C PHE A 201 35.65 -7.93 -21.40
N LEU A 202 36.08 -6.99 -20.55
CA LEU A 202 36.41 -5.62 -20.98
C LEU A 202 37.58 -5.59 -21.98
N ARG A 203 38.56 -6.51 -21.86
CA ARG A 203 39.64 -6.66 -22.85
C ARG A 203 39.12 -7.18 -24.19
N GLU A 204 38.23 -8.16 -24.17
CA GLU A 204 37.57 -8.66 -25.39
C GLU A 204 36.66 -7.60 -26.02
N LEU A 205 35.97 -6.81 -25.21
CA LEU A 205 35.14 -5.71 -25.68
C LEU A 205 35.96 -4.62 -26.36
N ASN A 206 37.15 -4.32 -25.84
CA ASN A 206 38.09 -3.42 -26.47
C ASN A 206 38.53 -3.95 -27.85
N LEU A 207 38.78 -5.27 -27.98
CA LEU A 207 39.05 -5.92 -29.27
C LEU A 207 37.86 -5.77 -30.23
N MET A 208 36.63 -6.02 -29.77
CA MET A 208 35.40 -5.93 -30.59
C MET A 208 35.14 -4.51 -31.12
N GLN A 209 35.65 -3.47 -30.46
CA GLN A 209 35.50 -2.08 -30.89
C GLN A 209 36.66 -1.53 -31.72
N GLN A 210 37.67 -2.34 -32.05
CA GLN A 210 38.74 -1.93 -32.97
C GLN A 210 38.22 -1.77 -34.40
N SER A 211 38.86 -0.88 -35.17
CA SER A 211 38.45 -0.58 -36.55
C SER A 211 38.73 -1.72 -37.54
N ASP A 212 39.65 -2.62 -37.20
CA ASP A 212 40.06 -3.79 -37.96
C ASP A 212 39.47 -5.10 -37.43
N PHE A 213 38.51 -5.04 -36.49
CA PHE A 213 37.86 -6.23 -35.96
C PHE A 213 37.09 -6.98 -37.06
N GLU A 214 37.51 -8.22 -37.30
CA GLU A 214 36.86 -9.16 -38.23
C GLU A 214 36.41 -10.43 -37.51
N PHE A 215 35.29 -10.99 -37.95
CA PHE A 215 34.74 -12.22 -37.39
C PHE A 215 34.12 -13.10 -38.48
N ALA A 216 34.38 -14.40 -38.42
CA ALA A 216 33.76 -15.37 -39.31
C ALA A 216 33.52 -16.69 -38.58
N ALA A 217 32.27 -17.11 -38.44
CA ALA A 217 31.93 -18.37 -37.78
C ALA A 217 30.67 -19.02 -38.38
N PRO A 218 30.57 -20.37 -38.39
CA PRO A 218 29.43 -21.13 -38.95
C PRO A 218 28.19 -21.09 -38.02
N LEU A 219 27.58 -19.91 -37.87
CA LEU A 219 26.50 -19.65 -36.91
C LEU A 219 25.08 -19.76 -37.48
N HIS A 220 24.89 -19.45 -38.78
CA HIS A 220 23.56 -19.44 -39.38
C HIS A 220 23.19 -20.84 -39.84
N VAL A 221 22.20 -21.46 -39.20
CA VAL A 221 21.77 -22.83 -39.52
C VAL A 221 20.39 -22.78 -40.16
N THR A 222 20.28 -23.38 -41.35
CA THR A 222 19.01 -23.52 -42.08
C THR A 222 18.13 -24.63 -41.50
N GLU A 223 16.84 -24.66 -41.88
CA GLU A 223 15.91 -25.71 -41.44
C GLU A 223 16.35 -27.12 -41.88
N ASP A 224 17.11 -27.20 -42.98
CA ASP A 224 17.71 -28.44 -43.51
C ASP A 224 19.03 -28.82 -42.81
N GLY A 225 19.46 -28.07 -41.78
CA GLY A 225 20.67 -28.34 -41.01
C GLY A 225 21.98 -27.90 -41.67
N LEU A 226 21.94 -27.19 -42.80
CA LEU A 226 23.14 -26.61 -43.42
C LEU A 226 23.60 -25.39 -42.63
N SER A 227 24.89 -25.37 -42.25
CA SER A 227 25.52 -24.24 -41.58
C SER A 227 26.18 -23.29 -42.59
N ILE A 228 25.85 -22.01 -42.49
CA ILE A 228 26.35 -20.92 -43.31
C ILE A 228 27.19 -20.00 -42.41
N PRO A 229 28.41 -19.62 -42.84
CA PRO A 229 29.24 -18.70 -42.08
C PRO A 229 28.62 -17.31 -42.04
N VAL A 230 28.47 -16.77 -40.83
CA VAL A 230 28.21 -15.35 -40.61
C VAL A 230 29.56 -14.64 -40.61
N VAL A 231 29.72 -13.67 -41.51
CA VAL A 231 30.96 -12.93 -41.73
C VAL A 231 30.73 -11.45 -41.40
N HIS A 232 31.56 -10.91 -40.52
CA HIS A 232 31.62 -9.50 -40.15
C HIS A 232 32.87 -8.87 -40.80
N PRO A 233 32.71 -7.85 -41.67
CA PRO A 233 33.83 -7.14 -42.27
C PRO A 233 34.60 -6.30 -41.25
N PRO A 234 35.87 -5.92 -41.53
CA PRO A 234 36.70 -5.14 -40.61
C PRO A 234 36.03 -3.83 -40.22
N SER A 235 35.47 -3.79 -39.02
CA SER A 235 34.77 -2.65 -38.44
C SER A 235 34.41 -2.92 -36.97
N PRO A 236 34.20 -1.87 -36.14
CA PRO A 236 33.70 -2.04 -34.77
C PRO A 236 32.36 -2.78 -34.76
N LEU A 237 32.20 -3.72 -33.82
CA LEU A 237 31.00 -4.56 -33.73
C LEU A 237 29.75 -3.79 -33.27
N PHE A 238 29.93 -2.85 -32.33
CA PHE A 238 28.82 -2.07 -31.76
C PHE A 238 28.90 -0.59 -32.17
N ASP A 239 27.74 0.01 -32.41
CA ASP A 239 27.62 1.44 -32.69
C ASP A 239 28.12 2.28 -31.53
N LEU A 240 27.63 1.99 -30.32
CA LEU A 240 28.09 2.54 -29.04
C LEU A 240 28.10 1.45 -27.96
N VAL A 241 29.09 1.56 -27.06
CA VAL A 241 29.26 0.68 -25.90
C VAL A 241 29.04 1.50 -24.64
N TYR A 242 27.98 1.20 -23.91
CA TYR A 242 27.62 1.78 -22.64
C TYR A 242 28.16 0.92 -21.50
N VAL A 243 28.96 1.51 -20.62
CA VAL A 243 29.45 0.88 -19.39
C VAL A 243 28.80 1.58 -18.20
N LEU A 244 28.00 0.83 -17.45
CA LEU A 244 27.23 1.34 -16.31
C LEU A 244 27.56 0.54 -15.05
N SER A 245 27.82 1.23 -13.94
CA SER A 245 28.17 0.67 -12.64
C SER A 245 27.10 1.01 -11.59
N ASP A 246 26.99 0.20 -10.55
CA ASP A 246 26.17 0.53 -9.36
C ASP A 246 26.81 1.61 -8.47
N ARG A 247 28.00 2.11 -8.83
CA ARG A 247 28.68 3.27 -8.21
C ARG A 247 28.74 4.46 -9.14
N ASP A 248 28.59 5.64 -8.58
CA ASP A 248 28.79 6.91 -9.28
C ASP A 248 30.27 7.31 -9.39
N GLU A 249 30.56 8.41 -10.10
CA GLU A 249 31.90 9.01 -10.20
C GLU A 249 32.53 9.34 -8.83
N ARG A 250 31.71 9.62 -7.81
CA ARG A 250 32.14 9.94 -6.44
C ARG A 250 32.47 8.68 -5.64
N GLY A 251 32.19 7.49 -6.18
CA GLY A 251 32.37 6.20 -5.53
C GLY A 251 31.25 5.84 -4.55
N ILE A 252 30.14 6.58 -4.57
CA ILE A 252 28.96 6.32 -3.74
C ILE A 252 28.15 5.21 -4.41
N ALA A 253 27.88 4.13 -3.67
CA ALA A 253 27.03 3.05 -4.15
C ALA A 253 25.55 3.47 -4.11
N SER A 254 24.82 3.16 -5.19
CA SER A 254 23.38 3.39 -5.22
C SER A 254 22.65 2.47 -4.24
N LEU A 255 21.72 3.03 -3.45
CA LEU A 255 20.87 2.28 -2.50
C LEU A 255 20.07 1.17 -3.18
N ASN A 256 19.71 1.34 -4.46
CA ASN A 256 18.95 0.38 -5.26
C ASN A 256 19.83 -0.46 -6.21
N GLY A 257 21.15 -0.46 -6.02
CA GLY A 257 22.11 -1.18 -6.86
C GLY A 257 22.00 -0.80 -8.34
N LEU A 258 21.94 -1.80 -9.23
CA LEU A 258 21.88 -1.63 -10.69
C LEU A 258 20.53 -1.11 -11.22
N GLN A 259 19.52 -0.92 -10.36
CA GLN A 259 18.20 -0.50 -10.83
C GLN A 259 18.26 0.85 -11.58
N GLY A 260 19.09 1.79 -11.10
CA GLY A 260 19.31 3.07 -11.80
C GLY A 260 19.89 2.90 -13.20
N CYS A 261 20.75 1.89 -13.41
CA CYS A 261 21.31 1.56 -14.71
C CYS A 261 20.24 1.04 -15.67
N TYR A 262 19.32 0.19 -15.19
CA TYR A 262 18.22 -0.33 -16.00
C TYR A 262 17.27 0.78 -16.46
N GLU A 263 16.98 1.75 -15.58
CA GLU A 263 16.21 2.93 -15.94
C GLU A 263 16.94 3.77 -17.01
N ALA A 264 18.26 3.99 -16.84
CA ALA A 264 19.07 4.71 -17.81
C ALA A 264 19.08 4.03 -19.20
N ILE A 265 19.16 2.70 -19.27
CA ILE A 265 19.08 1.94 -20.54
C ILE A 265 17.78 2.23 -21.28
N SER A 266 16.64 2.17 -20.57
CA SER A 266 15.32 2.50 -21.15
C SER A 266 15.29 3.94 -21.69
N HIS A 267 15.82 4.91 -20.93
CA HIS A 267 15.89 6.30 -21.35
C HIS A 267 16.78 6.55 -22.56
N ILE A 268 17.94 5.90 -22.62
CA ILE A 268 18.86 6.00 -23.75
C ILE A 268 18.20 5.43 -25.00
N SER A 269 17.59 4.25 -24.89
CA SER A 269 16.88 3.61 -26.00
C SER A 269 15.76 4.51 -26.54
N LEU A 270 14.99 5.13 -25.62
CA LEU A 270 13.96 6.10 -25.96
C LEU A 270 14.50 7.35 -26.65
N LEU A 271 15.53 7.98 -26.08
CA LEU A 271 16.17 9.19 -26.61
C LEU A 271 16.64 8.97 -28.05
N LYS A 272 17.27 7.84 -28.29
CA LYS A 272 17.75 7.51 -29.61
C LYS A 272 16.56 7.24 -30.56
N ASN A 273 15.48 6.59 -30.11
CA ASN A 273 14.46 5.96 -30.97
C ASN A 273 13.20 6.82 -31.20
N ARG A 274 13.18 8.05 -30.68
CA ARG A 274 12.04 8.94 -30.81
C ARG A 274 12.02 9.64 -32.18
N GLN A 275 10.82 9.82 -32.74
CA GLN A 275 10.62 10.70 -33.88
C GLN A 275 10.70 12.16 -33.42
N GLN A 276 11.62 12.93 -33.98
CA GLN A 276 11.68 14.37 -33.73
C GLN A 276 10.46 15.00 -34.44
N LYS A 277 9.47 15.48 -33.67
CA LYS A 277 8.43 16.36 -34.21
C LYS A 277 9.10 17.71 -34.50
N ASP A 278 9.11 18.12 -35.76
CA ASP A 278 9.77 19.33 -36.24
C ASP A 278 9.24 20.63 -35.55
N GLN A 279 10.19 21.49 -35.16
CA GLN A 279 10.15 22.97 -35.20
C GLN A 279 9.33 23.82 -34.20
N LEU A 280 8.75 23.31 -33.12
CA LEU A 280 8.00 24.18 -32.18
C LEU A 280 8.83 24.81 -31.03
N PHE A 281 10.03 24.31 -30.74
CA PHE A 281 10.85 24.80 -29.62
C PHE A 281 12.23 25.30 -30.10
N GLN A 282 12.47 26.59 -29.83
CA GLN A 282 13.61 27.48 -30.11
C GLN A 282 14.96 26.88 -30.58
N SER A 283 15.71 27.66 -31.36
CA SER A 283 17.07 27.41 -31.89
C SER A 283 18.16 27.00 -30.88
N ASN A 284 17.86 27.04 -29.57
CA ASN A 284 18.76 26.64 -28.48
C ASN A 284 18.52 25.19 -27.99
N ASN A 285 17.49 24.47 -28.47
CA ASN A 285 17.27 23.08 -28.08
C ASN A 285 18.14 22.12 -28.91
N GLY A 286 19.21 21.58 -28.31
CA GLY A 286 20.07 20.61 -28.96
C GLY A 286 19.40 19.25 -29.10
N ALA A 287 18.77 18.98 -30.25
CA ALA A 287 18.21 17.65 -30.52
C ALA A 287 19.29 16.55 -30.51
N TYR A 288 18.96 15.37 -29.97
CA TYR A 288 19.91 14.25 -29.95
C TYR A 288 20.20 13.76 -31.36
N ASN A 289 21.49 13.57 -31.66
CA ASN A 289 21.94 12.99 -32.92
C ASN A 289 23.06 11.98 -32.64
N ASN A 290 22.77 10.70 -32.88
CA ASN A 290 23.69 9.60 -32.61
C ASN A 290 25.02 9.72 -33.38
N THR A 291 24.99 10.17 -34.64
CA THR A 291 26.22 10.29 -35.44
C THR A 291 27.10 11.45 -34.96
N SER A 292 26.47 12.56 -34.56
CA SER A 292 27.20 13.69 -33.98
C SER A 292 27.82 13.32 -32.63
N PHE A 293 27.05 12.64 -31.77
CA PHE A 293 27.56 12.15 -30.48
C PHE A 293 28.74 11.19 -30.68
N LYS A 294 28.58 10.19 -31.57
CA LYS A 294 29.65 9.23 -31.91
C LYS A 294 30.91 9.94 -32.38
N ASN A 295 30.78 10.95 -33.23
CA ASN A 295 31.95 11.69 -33.73
C ASN A 295 32.65 12.52 -32.63
N ASN A 296 31.90 13.07 -31.69
CA ASN A 296 32.43 13.92 -30.63
C ASN A 296 33.13 13.13 -29.50
N ILE A 297 32.84 11.83 -29.36
CA ILE A 297 33.50 10.94 -28.40
C ILE A 297 34.71 10.20 -28.99
N MET A 298 34.99 10.32 -30.29
CA MET A 298 36.19 9.74 -30.89
C MET A 298 37.41 10.54 -30.45
N THR A 299 38.45 9.84 -30.02
CA THR A 299 39.74 10.46 -29.66
C THR A 299 40.50 10.89 -30.91
N GLU A 300 41.52 11.74 -30.74
CA GLU A 300 42.41 12.19 -31.85
C GLU A 300 43.12 11.01 -32.54
N SER A 301 43.31 9.89 -31.83
CA SER A 301 43.86 8.64 -32.34
C SER A 301 42.87 7.84 -33.21
N GLY A 302 41.62 8.28 -33.34
CA GLY A 302 40.57 7.61 -34.10
C GLY A 302 39.96 6.40 -33.38
N ARG A 303 40.33 6.17 -32.10
CA ARG A 303 39.76 5.11 -31.28
C ARG A 303 38.36 5.53 -30.80
N GLN A 304 37.40 4.61 -30.86
CA GLN A 304 36.06 4.87 -30.35
C GLN A 304 36.05 4.72 -28.82
N GLY A 305 35.71 5.81 -28.12
CA GLY A 305 35.53 5.80 -26.67
C GLY A 305 34.25 5.08 -26.24
N PHE A 306 34.26 4.57 -25.01
CA PHE A 306 33.07 4.07 -24.33
C PHE A 306 32.23 5.22 -23.79
N VAL A 307 30.98 4.89 -23.45
CA VAL A 307 29.97 5.83 -22.98
C VAL A 307 29.46 5.36 -21.62
N SER A 308 29.08 6.28 -20.77
CA SER A 308 28.36 6.02 -19.53
C SER A 308 27.23 7.04 -19.38
N ALA A 309 26.34 6.78 -18.43
CA ALA A 309 25.16 7.62 -18.21
C ALA A 309 24.86 7.78 -16.72
N GLY A 310 24.29 8.94 -16.39
CA GLY A 310 23.69 9.23 -15.09
C GLY A 310 22.23 9.62 -15.29
N LEU A 311 21.34 9.10 -14.45
CA LEU A 311 19.92 9.42 -14.49
C LEU A 311 19.47 9.91 -13.13
N SER A 312 18.84 11.08 -13.11
CA SER A 312 18.13 11.61 -11.95
C SER A 312 16.69 11.94 -12.30
N LYS A 313 15.82 11.87 -11.30
CA LYS A 313 14.41 12.21 -11.42
C LYS A 313 13.96 12.98 -10.20
N VAL A 314 13.23 14.06 -10.45
CA VAL A 314 12.46 14.77 -9.44
C VAL A 314 11.01 14.58 -9.84
N LYS A 315 10.30 13.76 -9.06
CA LYS A 315 8.90 13.43 -9.30
C LYS A 315 8.04 13.70 -8.09
N ARG A 316 6.79 14.05 -8.35
CA ARG A 316 5.74 14.09 -7.34
C ARG A 316 5.60 12.71 -6.69
N PRO A 317 5.66 12.60 -5.35
CA PRO A 317 5.59 11.32 -4.65
C PRO A 317 4.14 10.85 -4.55
N ASN A 318 3.53 10.49 -5.69
CA ASN A 318 2.11 10.20 -5.80
C ASN A 318 1.64 9.06 -4.87
N GLN A 319 2.49 8.05 -4.67
CA GLN A 319 2.19 6.94 -3.76
C GLN A 319 2.03 7.42 -2.32
N SER A 320 3.00 8.19 -1.82
CA SER A 320 2.99 8.76 -0.48
C SER A 320 1.82 9.73 -0.28
N ILE A 321 1.50 10.51 -1.31
CA ILE A 321 0.35 11.44 -1.31
C ILE A 321 -0.97 10.65 -1.19
N ALA A 322 -1.17 9.62 -2.01
CA ALA A 322 -2.39 8.82 -1.98
C ALA A 322 -2.64 8.20 -0.61
N LEU A 323 -1.58 7.67 0.02
CA LEU A 323 -1.64 7.08 1.36
C LEU A 323 -1.90 8.14 2.45
N ALA A 324 -1.25 9.29 2.37
CA ALA A 324 -1.48 10.40 3.32
C ALA A 324 -2.93 10.92 3.23
N VAL A 325 -3.45 11.12 2.02
CA VAL A 325 -4.85 11.53 1.79
C VAL A 325 -5.82 10.48 2.33
N LEU A 326 -5.56 9.19 2.09
CA LEU A 326 -6.40 8.11 2.61
C LEU A 326 -6.42 8.08 4.14
N HIS A 327 -5.26 8.27 4.79
CA HIS A 327 -5.14 8.39 6.24
C HIS A 327 -5.94 9.60 6.76
N HIS A 328 -5.75 10.79 6.18
CA HIS A 328 -6.44 12.00 6.62
C HIS A 328 -7.94 11.94 6.38
N PHE A 329 -8.37 11.32 5.27
CA PHE A 329 -9.78 11.07 4.99
C PHE A 329 -10.39 10.18 6.07
N TYR A 330 -9.76 9.06 6.40
CA TYR A 330 -10.23 8.15 7.44
C TYR A 330 -10.27 8.83 8.81
N ARG A 331 -9.20 9.54 9.18
CA ARG A 331 -9.16 10.31 10.43
C ARG A 331 -10.27 11.36 10.49
N GLY A 332 -10.53 12.07 9.39
CA GLY A 332 -11.62 13.03 9.30
C GLY A 332 -13.00 12.40 9.49
N LEU A 333 -13.20 11.15 9.04
CA LEU A 333 -14.42 10.39 9.32
C LEU A 333 -14.51 10.00 10.81
N LEU A 334 -13.42 9.55 11.42
CA LEU A 334 -13.39 9.22 12.86
C LEU A 334 -13.69 10.44 13.73
N GLU A 335 -13.14 11.61 13.39
CA GLU A 335 -13.43 12.86 14.10
C GLU A 335 -14.91 13.24 14.03
N ARG A 336 -15.59 12.97 12.89
CA ARG A 336 -17.04 13.17 12.74
C ARG A 336 -17.85 12.17 13.57
N MET A 337 -17.41 10.91 13.62
CA MET A 337 -18.08 9.88 14.46
C MET A 337 -17.96 10.17 15.96
N LYS A 338 -16.95 10.94 16.38
CA LYS A 338 -16.75 11.36 17.77
C LYS A 338 -17.62 12.54 18.20
N GLN A 339 -18.30 13.22 17.25
CA GLN A 339 -19.19 14.33 17.59
C GLN A 339 -20.46 13.80 18.27
N GLU A 340 -20.68 14.20 19.52
CA GLU A 340 -21.83 13.75 20.31
C GLU A 340 -23.08 14.60 20.03
N PRO A 341 -24.25 13.99 19.76
CA PRO A 341 -25.50 14.73 19.68
C PRO A 341 -25.92 15.23 21.07
N THR A 342 -26.53 16.42 21.13
CA THR A 342 -26.99 17.03 22.38
C THR A 342 -28.26 16.34 22.88
N LEU A 343 -28.11 15.21 23.56
CA LEU A 343 -29.21 14.48 24.21
C LEU A 343 -29.13 14.62 25.73
N SER A 344 -30.28 14.79 26.36
CA SER A 344 -30.42 14.78 27.82
C SER A 344 -30.23 13.37 28.40
N THR A 345 -29.92 13.28 29.70
CA THR A 345 -29.79 12.00 30.43
C THR A 345 -31.06 11.14 30.31
N ALA A 346 -32.24 11.75 30.35
CA ALA A 346 -33.51 11.03 30.23
C ALA A 346 -33.70 10.42 28.83
N GLU A 347 -33.35 11.16 27.78
CA GLU A 347 -33.39 10.66 26.41
C GLU A 347 -32.37 9.55 26.19
N LYS A 348 -31.20 9.64 26.82
CA LYS A 348 -30.19 8.56 26.81
C LYS A 348 -30.73 7.28 27.48
N LEU A 349 -31.40 7.37 28.63
CA LEU A 349 -32.03 6.19 29.26
C LEU A 349 -33.15 5.59 28.39
N ALA A 350 -33.97 6.45 27.78
CA ALA A 350 -35.01 6.02 26.85
C ALA A 350 -34.43 5.38 25.58
N PHE A 351 -33.27 5.86 25.10
CA PHE A 351 -32.57 5.31 23.93
C PHE A 351 -32.24 3.82 24.12
N PHE A 352 -31.79 3.43 25.32
CA PHE A 352 -31.51 2.04 25.68
C PHE A 352 -32.75 1.28 26.19
N GLY A 353 -33.91 1.94 26.32
CA GLY A 353 -35.13 1.33 26.84
C GLY A 353 -35.04 0.90 28.30
N VAL A 354 -34.26 1.65 29.10
CA VAL A 354 -34.04 1.44 30.54
C VAL A 354 -34.49 2.64 31.37
N ASP A 355 -35.33 3.50 30.80
CA ASP A 355 -35.99 4.56 31.54
C ASP A 355 -36.99 3.99 32.57
N GLY A 356 -37.40 4.82 33.54
CA GLY A 356 -38.28 4.39 34.62
C GLY A 356 -39.56 3.71 34.13
N THR A 357 -40.17 4.23 33.05
CA THR A 357 -41.44 3.70 32.52
C THR A 357 -41.27 2.34 31.85
N ALA A 358 -40.15 2.12 31.15
CA ALA A 358 -39.82 0.84 30.56
C ALA A 358 -39.54 -0.22 31.64
N LEU A 359 -38.81 0.15 32.69
CA LEU A 359 -38.53 -0.73 33.84
C LEU A 359 -39.80 -1.09 34.62
N ASP A 360 -40.70 -0.13 34.84
CA ASP A 360 -42.01 -0.36 35.48
C ASP A 360 -42.84 -1.37 34.69
N ARG A 361 -42.96 -1.17 33.38
CA ARG A 361 -43.71 -2.07 32.50
C ARG A 361 -43.10 -3.47 32.48
N ALA A 362 -41.78 -3.57 32.31
CA ALA A 362 -41.09 -4.87 32.30
C ALA A 362 -41.25 -5.62 33.63
N THR A 363 -41.17 -4.91 34.76
CA THR A 363 -41.39 -5.52 36.08
C THR A 363 -42.83 -5.99 36.27
N GLY A 364 -43.81 -5.18 35.83
CA GLY A 364 -45.23 -5.51 35.91
C GLY A 364 -45.61 -6.77 35.12
N GLU A 365 -45.04 -6.97 33.93
CA GLU A 365 -45.26 -8.17 33.10
C GLU A 365 -44.67 -9.45 33.71
N MET A 366 -43.65 -9.33 34.58
CA MET A 366 -43.01 -10.46 35.24
C MET A 366 -43.81 -11.00 36.43
N ILE A 367 -44.73 -10.21 37.01
CA ILE A 367 -45.44 -10.58 38.24
C ILE A 367 -46.91 -10.84 37.93
N PRO A 368 -47.53 -11.87 38.53
CA PRO A 368 -48.96 -12.08 38.35
C PRO A 368 -49.81 -10.87 38.80
N ALA A 369 -50.93 -10.67 38.10
CA ALA A 369 -51.87 -9.59 38.39
C ALA A 369 -52.41 -9.67 39.83
N GLU A 370 -52.77 -8.52 40.41
CA GLU A 370 -53.31 -8.44 41.77
C GLU A 370 -54.59 -9.25 41.94
N GLU A 371 -55.39 -9.35 40.88
CA GLU A 371 -56.63 -10.13 40.83
C GLU A 371 -56.43 -11.60 41.21
N ARG A 372 -55.23 -12.17 40.97
CA ARG A 372 -54.89 -13.54 41.38
C ARG A 372 -54.80 -13.72 42.89
N LEU A 373 -54.64 -12.65 43.68
CA LEU A 373 -54.71 -12.74 45.14
C LEU A 373 -56.11 -13.18 45.60
N SER A 374 -57.16 -12.94 44.80
CA SER A 374 -58.51 -13.42 45.11
C SER A 374 -58.63 -14.95 45.11
N GLU A 375 -57.72 -15.66 44.41
CA GLU A 375 -57.66 -17.13 44.42
C GLU A 375 -57.25 -17.68 45.81
N MET A 376 -56.58 -16.88 46.63
CA MET A 376 -56.22 -17.25 48.01
C MET A 376 -57.44 -17.45 48.91
N HIS A 377 -58.60 -16.87 48.57
CA HIS A 377 -59.86 -17.11 49.29
C HIS A 377 -60.33 -18.57 49.22
N GLY A 378 -59.79 -19.38 48.30
CA GLY A 378 -60.07 -20.82 48.17
C GLY A 378 -59.24 -21.72 49.09
N LEU A 379 -58.32 -21.18 49.90
CA LEU A 379 -57.47 -21.97 50.80
C LEU A 379 -58.28 -22.58 51.96
N MET A 380 -58.00 -23.84 52.29
CA MET A 380 -58.64 -24.52 53.43
C MET A 380 -58.14 -23.93 54.75
N THR A 381 -59.08 -23.52 55.62
CA THR A 381 -58.80 -22.98 56.96
C THR A 381 -58.96 -24.04 58.03
N ASN A 382 -58.12 -24.00 59.06
CA ASN A 382 -58.30 -24.79 60.28
C ASN A 382 -59.55 -24.34 61.06
N ASP A 383 -60.28 -25.27 61.68
CA ASP A 383 -61.46 -24.97 62.50
C ASP A 383 -61.07 -24.30 63.83
N ILE A 384 -60.94 -22.98 63.82
CA ILE A 384 -60.59 -22.15 64.99
C ILE A 384 -61.59 -20.99 65.13
N SER A 385 -62.03 -20.73 66.36
CA SER A 385 -62.96 -19.62 66.64
C SER A 385 -62.26 -18.27 66.68
N TYR A 386 -62.98 -17.21 66.30
CA TYR A 386 -62.47 -15.83 66.32
C TYR A 386 -62.00 -15.40 67.73
N GLY A 387 -62.68 -15.88 68.78
CA GLY A 387 -62.29 -15.62 70.17
C GLY A 387 -60.91 -16.13 70.58
N ALA A 388 -60.42 -17.21 69.96
CA ALA A 388 -59.09 -17.77 70.21
C ALA A 388 -57.97 -16.96 69.52
N ILE A 389 -58.29 -16.35 68.37
CA ILE A 389 -57.31 -15.66 67.51
C ILE A 389 -57.22 -14.16 67.85
N ARG A 390 -58.24 -13.60 68.49
CA ARG A 390 -58.36 -12.15 68.75
C ARG A 390 -57.17 -11.52 69.49
N LYS A 391 -56.53 -12.26 70.41
CA LYS A 391 -55.39 -11.77 71.22
C LYS A 391 -54.02 -12.02 70.56
N LEU A 392 -53.99 -12.77 69.47
CA LEU A 392 -52.77 -13.12 68.74
C LEU A 392 -52.36 -11.96 67.83
N SER A 393 -51.07 -11.92 67.47
CA SER A 393 -50.58 -11.07 66.38
C SER A 393 -51.12 -11.57 65.04
N LEU A 394 -51.13 -10.70 64.02
CA LEU A 394 -51.52 -11.11 62.65
C LEU A 394 -50.67 -12.27 62.12
N LYS A 395 -49.39 -12.34 62.49
CA LYS A 395 -48.49 -13.45 62.13
C LYS A 395 -48.91 -14.78 62.78
N GLU A 396 -49.20 -14.78 64.07
CA GLU A 396 -49.65 -15.98 64.80
C GLU A 396 -51.06 -16.40 64.38
N ALA A 397 -51.91 -15.43 64.03
CA ALA A 397 -53.24 -15.67 63.49
C ALA A 397 -53.19 -16.37 62.12
N GLU A 398 -52.31 -15.92 61.22
CA GLU A 398 -52.07 -16.56 59.92
C GLU A 398 -51.61 -18.01 60.08
N GLU A 399 -50.66 -18.25 60.99
CA GLU A 399 -50.12 -19.58 61.28
C GLU A 399 -51.20 -20.52 61.85
N ALA A 400 -52.03 -20.02 62.78
CA ALA A 400 -53.14 -20.78 63.33
C ALA A 400 -54.19 -21.13 62.27
N LEU A 401 -54.52 -20.18 61.38
CA LEU A 401 -55.56 -20.35 60.36
C LEU A 401 -55.15 -21.29 59.22
N PHE A 402 -53.91 -21.20 58.74
CA PHE A 402 -53.49 -21.87 57.51
C PHE A 402 -52.30 -22.82 57.67
N GLY A 403 -51.61 -22.85 58.81
CA GLY A 403 -50.46 -23.73 59.06
C GLY A 403 -49.34 -23.61 58.00
N GLY A 404 -49.14 -22.41 57.44
CA GLY A 404 -48.19 -22.15 56.35
C GLY A 404 -48.75 -22.30 54.92
N GLY A 405 -50.01 -22.73 54.75
CA GLY A 405 -50.63 -22.91 53.43
C GLY A 405 -50.74 -21.63 52.58
N GLY A 406 -50.99 -20.47 53.21
CA GLY A 406 -51.00 -19.18 52.51
C GLY A 406 -49.62 -18.77 51.98
N GLU A 407 -48.57 -18.98 52.77
CA GLU A 407 -47.19 -18.70 52.37
C GLU A 407 -46.74 -19.63 51.24
N ALA A 408 -47.09 -20.92 51.34
CA ALA A 408 -46.79 -21.91 50.30
C ALA A 408 -47.50 -21.60 48.97
N PHE A 409 -48.75 -21.13 49.03
CA PHE A 409 -49.48 -20.67 47.86
C PHE A 409 -48.83 -19.44 47.21
N PHE A 410 -48.46 -18.44 48.01
CA PHE A 410 -47.80 -17.23 47.48
C PHE A 410 -46.43 -17.54 46.89
N ARG A 411 -45.65 -18.41 47.54
CA ARG A 411 -44.37 -18.88 47.00
C ARG A 411 -44.53 -19.56 45.64
N SER A 412 -45.43 -20.54 45.54
CA SER A 412 -45.61 -21.32 44.30
C SER A 412 -46.23 -20.53 43.15
N ASN A 413 -47.21 -19.67 43.41
CA ASN A 413 -47.96 -18.98 42.35
C ASN A 413 -47.43 -17.58 42.00
N PHE A 414 -46.71 -16.92 42.91
CA PHE A 414 -46.16 -15.58 42.69
C PHE A 414 -44.63 -15.59 42.65
N GLN A 415 -43.95 -16.07 43.71
CA GLN A 415 -42.49 -15.99 43.78
C GLN A 415 -41.80 -16.90 42.76
N ASP A 416 -42.24 -18.15 42.63
CA ASP A 416 -41.67 -19.13 41.69
C ASP A 416 -41.96 -18.74 40.23
N GLU A 417 -43.16 -18.23 39.95
CA GLU A 417 -43.56 -17.74 38.62
C GLU A 417 -42.75 -16.50 38.21
N ALA A 418 -42.64 -15.50 39.10
CA ALA A 418 -41.81 -14.31 38.86
C ALA A 418 -40.34 -14.69 38.69
N SER A 419 -39.84 -15.63 39.49
CA SER A 419 -38.48 -16.15 39.38
C SER A 419 -38.25 -16.89 38.05
N ARG A 420 -39.24 -17.65 37.55
CA ARG A 420 -39.18 -18.32 36.25
C ARG A 420 -39.10 -17.30 35.11
N ARG A 421 -40.02 -16.33 35.07
CA ARG A 421 -40.04 -15.28 34.04
C ARG A 421 -38.77 -14.45 34.05
N LEU A 422 -38.28 -14.08 35.24
CA LEU A 422 -37.03 -13.35 35.39
C LEU A 422 -35.82 -14.17 34.89
N LYS A 423 -35.79 -15.49 35.08
CA LYS A 423 -34.73 -16.36 34.54
C LYS A 423 -34.75 -16.43 33.01
N GLU A 424 -35.94 -16.52 32.42
CA GLU A 424 -36.14 -16.55 30.96
C GLU A 424 -35.84 -15.20 30.30
N PHE A 425 -35.98 -14.09 31.03
CA PHE A 425 -35.72 -12.75 30.52
C PHE A 425 -34.26 -12.53 30.09
N ARG A 426 -34.10 -12.12 28.82
CA ARG A 426 -32.83 -11.80 28.17
C ARG A 426 -32.67 -10.28 28.02
N ALA A 427 -31.99 -9.66 28.99
CA ALA A 427 -31.72 -8.22 28.97
C ALA A 427 -30.94 -7.77 27.71
N GLY A 428 -30.00 -8.59 27.21
CA GLY A 428 -29.25 -8.27 25.99
C GLY A 428 -30.13 -8.13 24.75
N GLU A 429 -31.07 -9.05 24.51
CA GLU A 429 -31.98 -8.98 23.36
C GLU A 429 -32.92 -7.78 23.45
N TRP A 430 -33.35 -7.42 24.67
CA TRP A 430 -34.13 -6.21 24.93
C TRP A 430 -33.36 -4.95 24.54
N LEU A 431 -32.11 -4.83 25.01
CA LEU A 431 -31.23 -3.70 24.68
C LEU A 431 -30.99 -3.62 23.18
N ASP A 432 -30.69 -4.73 22.51
CA ASP A 432 -30.45 -4.76 21.06
C ASP A 432 -31.68 -4.28 20.26
N MET A 433 -32.89 -4.67 20.69
CA MET A 433 -34.14 -4.20 20.07
C MET A 433 -34.38 -2.71 20.35
N ALA A 434 -34.15 -2.25 21.57
CA ALA A 434 -34.29 -0.85 21.94
C ALA A 434 -33.34 0.03 21.13
N ILE A 435 -32.06 -0.34 21.06
CA ILE A 435 -31.03 0.37 20.31
C ILE A 435 -31.38 0.41 18.82
N LYS A 436 -31.76 -0.73 18.20
CA LYS A 436 -32.17 -0.76 16.79
C LYS A 436 -33.34 0.17 16.49
N ARG A 437 -34.31 0.25 17.40
CA ARG A 437 -35.44 1.16 17.27
C ARG A 437 -35.00 2.62 17.42
N SER A 438 -34.21 2.92 18.44
CA SER A 438 -33.76 4.30 18.73
C SER A 438 -32.82 4.84 17.64
N LEU A 439 -32.01 3.99 17.00
CA LEU A 439 -31.15 4.39 15.88
C LEU A 439 -31.93 4.80 14.63
N SER A 440 -33.15 4.27 14.43
CA SER A 440 -34.03 4.74 13.35
C SER A 440 -34.54 6.17 13.57
N GLN A 441 -34.59 6.62 14.84
CA GLN A 441 -35.05 7.96 15.23
C GLN A 441 -33.88 8.93 15.37
N TYR A 442 -32.77 8.47 15.93
CA TYR A 442 -31.54 9.23 16.14
C TYR A 442 -30.43 8.64 15.30
N SER A 443 -30.49 8.91 14.00
CA SER A 443 -29.45 8.42 13.08
C SER A 443 -28.06 8.97 13.45
N ASP A 444 -28.01 10.12 14.15
CA ASP A 444 -26.79 10.88 14.51
C ASP A 444 -25.93 10.22 15.59
N VAL A 445 -26.41 9.12 16.17
CA VAL A 445 -25.70 8.37 17.21
C VAL A 445 -24.80 7.30 16.60
N GLU A 446 -23.49 7.55 16.62
CA GLU A 446 -22.44 6.63 16.18
C GLU A 446 -21.87 5.77 17.34
N ILE A 447 -21.04 4.78 17.01
CA ILE A 447 -20.44 3.83 17.97
C ILE A 447 -19.68 4.54 19.11
N TYR A 448 -18.95 5.62 18.81
CA TYR A 448 -18.21 6.38 19.82
C TYR A 448 -19.12 6.99 20.91
N CYS A 449 -20.31 7.47 20.51
CA CYS A 449 -21.31 7.97 21.46
C CYS A 449 -21.82 6.83 22.35
N LEU A 450 -22.10 5.66 21.76
CA LEU A 450 -22.58 4.49 22.48
C LEU A 450 -21.55 3.98 23.51
N THR A 451 -20.26 3.99 23.19
CA THR A 451 -19.22 3.66 24.17
C THR A 451 -19.13 4.67 25.30
N ALA A 452 -19.27 5.96 24.99
CA ALA A 452 -19.20 7.01 26.01
C ALA A 452 -20.36 6.87 27.01
N TRP A 453 -21.57 6.60 26.53
CA TRP A 453 -22.76 6.48 27.40
C TRP A 453 -22.80 5.21 28.24
N THR A 454 -22.10 4.16 27.81
CA THR A 454 -22.06 2.85 28.48
C THR A 454 -20.82 2.65 29.35
N ALA A 455 -19.95 3.64 29.47
CA ALA A 455 -18.75 3.57 30.31
C ALA A 455 -19.09 3.61 31.82
N ASP A 456 -18.25 2.96 32.63
CA ASP A 456 -18.38 2.92 34.10
C ASP A 456 -17.75 4.15 34.79
N GLU A 457 -16.73 4.75 34.16
CA GLU A 457 -16.12 6.01 34.59
C GLU A 457 -16.27 7.05 33.47
N GLY A 458 -16.88 8.20 33.79
CA GLY A 458 -17.16 9.27 32.85
C GLY A 458 -15.89 9.83 32.22
N LEU A 459 -15.67 9.49 30.95
CA LEU A 459 -14.82 10.28 30.07
C LEU A 459 -15.63 11.51 29.63
N ASN A 460 -15.16 12.70 30.04
CA ASN A 460 -15.63 14.01 29.55
C ASN A 460 -17.07 14.43 29.95
N GLY A 461 -17.55 14.06 31.13
CA GLY A 461 -18.78 14.65 31.70
C GLY A 461 -20.08 14.27 30.97
N SER A 462 -20.06 13.21 30.17
CA SER A 462 -21.25 12.64 29.54
C SER A 462 -22.07 11.84 30.56
N ALA A 463 -23.39 12.02 30.54
CA ALA A 463 -24.32 11.41 31.48
C ALA A 463 -24.21 9.86 31.51
N GLU A 464 -23.74 9.33 32.62
CA GLU A 464 -23.47 7.90 32.84
C GLU A 464 -24.76 7.11 33.08
N ILE A 465 -25.13 6.26 32.12
CA ILE A 465 -26.32 5.41 32.24
C ILE A 465 -26.16 4.39 33.37
N ILE A 466 -24.95 3.86 33.54
CA ILE A 466 -24.63 2.92 34.63
C ILE A 466 -24.80 3.59 35.99
N ALA A 467 -24.31 4.83 36.16
CA ALA A 467 -24.48 5.56 37.42
C ALA A 467 -25.96 5.83 37.72
N GLN A 468 -26.76 6.16 36.71
CA GLN A 468 -28.22 6.32 36.88
C GLN A 468 -28.90 5.01 37.28
N LEU A 469 -28.51 3.88 36.69
CA LEU A 469 -29.02 2.56 37.07
C LEU A 469 -28.61 2.16 38.50
N ARG A 470 -27.37 2.46 38.91
CA ARG A 470 -26.90 2.23 40.28
C ARG A 470 -27.61 3.13 41.30
N ASN A 471 -27.92 4.38 40.93
CA ASN A 471 -28.73 5.26 41.77
C ASN A 471 -30.16 4.71 41.91
N ALA A 472 -30.78 4.30 40.81
CA ALA A 472 -32.08 3.64 40.83
C ALA A 472 -32.07 2.34 41.67
N CYS A 473 -30.98 1.57 41.62
CA CYS A 473 -30.77 0.39 42.44
C CYS A 473 -30.81 0.74 43.94
N ARG A 474 -30.04 1.77 44.37
CA ARG A 474 -30.02 2.24 45.76
C ARG A 474 -31.37 2.75 46.24
N GLU A 475 -32.10 3.49 45.39
CA GLU A 475 -33.44 3.97 45.70
C GLU A 475 -34.42 2.81 45.93
N VAL A 476 -34.38 1.79 45.06
CA VAL A 476 -35.21 0.58 45.19
C VAL A 476 -34.82 -0.24 46.42
N GLU A 477 -33.53 -0.35 46.75
CA GLU A 477 -33.05 -1.02 47.97
C GLU A 477 -33.55 -0.32 49.25
N MET A 478 -33.49 1.01 49.29
CA MET A 478 -34.02 1.78 50.41
C MET A 478 -35.52 1.59 50.56
N LEU A 479 -36.27 1.66 49.45
CA LEU A 479 -37.72 1.46 49.46
C LEU A 479 -38.08 0.02 49.86
N LEU A 480 -37.34 -0.97 49.38
CA LEU A 480 -37.54 -2.38 49.75
C LEU A 480 -37.31 -2.59 51.25
N ALA A 481 -36.27 -1.97 51.82
CA ALA A 481 -35.98 -2.06 53.25
C ALA A 481 -37.08 -1.41 54.10
N SER A 482 -37.59 -0.24 53.69
CA SER A 482 -38.69 0.42 54.39
C SER A 482 -39.99 -0.39 54.31
N THR A 483 -40.37 -0.88 53.13
CA THR A 483 -41.61 -1.66 52.96
C THR A 483 -41.55 -3.00 53.71
N LYS A 484 -40.39 -3.65 53.79
CA LYS A 484 -40.18 -4.85 54.62
C LYS A 484 -40.35 -4.54 56.11
N ALA A 485 -39.72 -3.47 56.61
CA ALA A 485 -39.86 -3.06 58.00
C ALA A 485 -41.31 -2.69 58.35
N GLU A 486 -42.01 -1.99 57.45
CA GLU A 486 -43.43 -1.67 57.61
C GLU A 486 -44.32 -2.92 57.65
N LEU A 487 -44.04 -3.93 56.82
CA LEU A 487 -44.77 -5.19 56.84
C LEU A 487 -44.52 -5.97 58.14
N ASP A 488 -43.28 -6.02 58.61
CA ASP A 488 -42.95 -6.72 59.86
C ASP A 488 -43.58 -6.04 61.08
N GLN A 489 -43.55 -4.71 61.14
CA GLN A 489 -44.26 -3.95 62.16
C GLN A 489 -45.78 -4.16 62.08
N PHE A 490 -46.34 -4.15 60.87
CA PHE A 490 -47.77 -4.39 60.66
C PHE A 490 -48.19 -5.79 61.12
N ARG A 491 -47.39 -6.83 60.82
CA ARG A 491 -47.67 -8.22 61.21
C ARG A 491 -47.58 -8.48 62.72
N GLN A 492 -46.91 -7.61 63.49
CA GLN A 492 -46.84 -7.67 64.95
C GLN A 492 -48.08 -7.08 65.65
N GLY A 493 -48.89 -6.29 64.94
CA GLY A 493 -50.14 -5.74 65.47
C GLY A 493 -51.14 -6.83 65.87
N ARG A 494 -51.91 -6.58 66.94
CA ARG A 494 -52.93 -7.53 67.40
C ARG A 494 -54.12 -7.54 66.46
N VAL A 495 -54.75 -8.71 66.32
CA VAL A 495 -55.96 -8.88 65.49
C VAL A 495 -57.10 -7.95 65.93
N GLU A 496 -57.24 -7.71 67.24
CA GLU A 496 -58.28 -6.83 67.76
C GLU A 496 -58.08 -5.33 67.51
N GLU A 497 -56.88 -4.90 67.12
CA GLU A 497 -56.54 -3.50 66.84
C GLU A 497 -56.76 -3.14 65.36
N GLN A 498 -57.08 -4.12 64.51
CA GLN A 498 -57.22 -3.93 63.06
C GLN A 498 -58.60 -3.40 62.64
N SER A 499 -58.64 -2.56 61.62
CA SER A 499 -59.81 -1.82 61.14
C SER A 499 -60.67 -2.59 60.14
N PHE A 500 -61.15 -3.79 60.48
CA PHE A 500 -62.13 -4.54 59.67
C PHE A 500 -63.54 -4.53 60.29
N SER A 501 -64.58 -4.68 59.47
CA SER A 501 -65.98 -4.68 59.90
C SER A 501 -66.29 -5.89 60.79
N ARG A 502 -66.72 -5.64 62.03
CA ARG A 502 -67.03 -6.66 63.04
C ARG A 502 -68.52 -6.66 63.37
N VAL A 503 -69.13 -7.84 63.35
CA VAL A 503 -70.54 -8.04 63.75
C VAL A 503 -70.57 -8.74 65.12
N PRO A 504 -71.26 -8.20 66.14
CA PRO A 504 -71.39 -8.84 67.46
C PRO A 504 -71.99 -10.25 67.35
N LEU A 505 -71.47 -11.21 68.12
CA LEU A 505 -71.93 -12.62 68.20
C LEU A 505 -71.84 -13.49 66.91
N MET A 506 -71.20 -13.03 65.82
CA MET A 506 -70.98 -13.85 64.61
C MET A 506 -69.51 -14.18 64.36
N ASP A 507 -69.00 -15.23 65.02
CA ASP A 507 -67.60 -15.65 64.90
C ASP A 507 -67.19 -16.05 63.47
N ARG A 508 -68.05 -16.78 62.73
CA ARG A 508 -67.75 -17.17 61.34
C ARG A 508 -67.66 -15.99 60.37
N HIS A 509 -68.48 -14.95 60.58
CA HIS A 509 -68.46 -13.75 59.74
C HIS A 509 -67.23 -12.89 60.04
N ASN A 510 -66.89 -12.73 61.32
CA ASN A 510 -65.69 -12.01 61.74
C ASN A 510 -64.39 -12.70 61.29
N LEU A 511 -64.36 -14.04 61.28
CA LEU A 511 -63.24 -14.82 60.74
C LEU A 511 -63.07 -14.61 59.22
N ARG A 512 -64.17 -14.60 58.47
CA ARG A 512 -64.15 -14.36 57.01
C ARG A 512 -63.70 -12.93 56.67
N ASN A 513 -64.12 -11.94 57.45
CA ASN A 513 -63.68 -10.55 57.28
C ASN A 513 -62.20 -10.39 57.66
N LEU A 514 -61.71 -11.11 58.66
CA LEU A 514 -60.29 -11.14 59.02
C LEU A 514 -59.44 -11.79 57.91
N ILE A 515 -59.88 -12.92 57.34
CA ILE A 515 -59.18 -13.59 56.22
C ILE A 515 -59.09 -12.65 55.02
N ARG A 516 -60.18 -11.96 54.69
CA ARG A 516 -60.18 -10.97 53.61
C ARG A 516 -59.23 -9.81 53.89
N TYR A 517 -59.27 -9.25 55.09
CA TYR A 517 -58.33 -8.21 55.51
C TYR A 517 -56.86 -8.67 55.45
N LEU A 518 -56.59 -9.92 55.80
CA LEU A 518 -55.24 -10.50 55.76
C LEU A 518 -54.73 -10.63 54.32
N PHE A 519 -55.54 -11.12 53.39
CA PHE A 519 -55.14 -11.20 51.97
C PHE A 519 -55.03 -9.82 51.33
N ASP A 520 -55.99 -8.92 51.56
CA ASP A 520 -56.01 -7.59 50.96
C ASP A 520 -54.84 -6.71 51.47
N HIS A 521 -54.42 -6.85 52.74
CA HIS A 521 -53.38 -5.98 53.32
C HIS A 521 -52.01 -6.63 53.50
N VAL A 522 -51.93 -7.89 53.92
CA VAL A 522 -50.63 -8.58 54.13
C VAL A 522 -50.08 -9.07 52.79
N TYR A 523 -50.91 -9.74 51.98
CA TYR A 523 -50.44 -10.32 50.72
C TYR A 523 -50.32 -9.32 49.57
N SER A 524 -51.11 -8.23 49.58
CA SER A 524 -50.86 -7.09 48.68
C SER A 524 -49.50 -6.43 48.96
N ARG A 525 -49.14 -6.20 50.24
CA ARG A 525 -47.80 -5.72 50.63
C ARG A 525 -46.68 -6.74 50.32
N LYS A 526 -46.92 -8.04 50.49
CA LYS A 526 -45.95 -9.08 50.06
C LYS A 526 -45.75 -9.07 48.54
N ARG A 527 -46.79 -8.80 47.75
CA ARG A 527 -46.70 -8.62 46.30
C ARG A 527 -45.91 -7.36 45.94
N GLU A 528 -46.12 -6.26 46.66
CA GLU A 528 -45.33 -5.03 46.48
C GLU A 528 -43.84 -5.27 46.79
N ILE A 529 -43.53 -5.99 47.86
CA ILE A 529 -42.15 -6.42 48.16
C ILE A 529 -41.59 -7.28 47.02
N LEU A 530 -42.35 -8.25 46.51
CA LEU A 530 -41.93 -9.07 45.37
C LEU A 530 -41.70 -8.22 44.11
N LEU A 531 -42.48 -7.15 43.92
CA LEU A 531 -42.32 -6.19 42.83
C LEU A 531 -41.01 -5.43 42.93
N LEU A 532 -40.69 -4.90 44.10
CA LEU A 532 -39.43 -4.22 44.36
C LEU A 532 -38.23 -5.19 44.25
N GLU A 533 -38.33 -6.43 44.75
CA GLU A 533 -37.29 -7.45 44.61
C GLU A 533 -37.04 -7.86 43.15
N THR A 534 -38.12 -7.98 42.36
CA THR A 534 -38.01 -8.31 40.93
C THR A 534 -37.41 -7.15 40.15
N ARG A 535 -37.84 -5.90 40.45
CA ARG A 535 -37.27 -4.68 39.86
C ARG A 535 -35.78 -4.57 40.14
N LEU A 536 -35.36 -4.83 41.38
CA LEU A 536 -33.94 -4.79 41.76
C LEU A 536 -33.12 -5.77 40.92
N LYS A 537 -33.56 -7.03 40.84
CA LYS A 537 -32.88 -8.05 40.02
C LYS A 537 -32.88 -7.72 38.53
N LEU A 538 -33.93 -7.05 38.04
CA LEU A 538 -34.02 -6.59 36.65
C LEU A 538 -32.97 -5.51 36.36
N ILE A 539 -32.84 -4.51 37.25
CA ILE A 539 -31.84 -3.43 37.13
C ILE A 539 -30.43 -4.02 37.08
N VAL A 540 -30.10 -4.96 37.99
CA VAL A 540 -28.79 -5.64 37.99
C VAL A 540 -28.54 -6.40 36.69
N LYS A 541 -29.55 -7.12 36.16
CA LYS A 541 -29.43 -7.79 34.85
C LYS A 541 -29.19 -6.81 33.69
N PHE A 542 -29.80 -5.62 33.73
CA PHE A 542 -29.56 -4.59 32.73
C PHE A 542 -28.17 -3.97 32.87
N GLU A 543 -27.69 -3.73 34.09
CA GLU A 543 -26.32 -3.27 34.34
C GLU A 543 -25.29 -4.24 33.74
N GLU A 544 -25.41 -5.54 34.02
CA GLU A 544 -24.55 -6.58 33.44
C GLU A 544 -24.61 -6.60 31.90
N ALA A 545 -25.80 -6.47 31.33
CA ALA A 545 -25.97 -6.49 29.87
C ALA A 545 -25.40 -5.22 29.20
N ILE A 546 -25.48 -4.06 29.85
CA ILE A 546 -24.87 -2.81 29.38
C ILE A 546 -23.34 -2.90 29.43
N LEU A 547 -22.77 -3.47 30.50
CA LEU A 547 -21.32 -3.69 30.59
C LEU A 547 -20.81 -4.63 29.48
N GLN A 548 -21.53 -5.73 29.21
CA GLN A 548 -21.19 -6.61 28.09
C GLN A 548 -21.28 -5.90 26.73
N LEU A 549 -22.24 -4.99 26.57
CA LEU A 549 -22.40 -4.20 25.37
C LEU A 549 -21.25 -3.18 25.21
N HIS A 550 -20.85 -2.54 26.31
CA HIS A 550 -19.70 -1.64 26.36
C HIS A 550 -18.43 -2.33 25.86
N ASP A 551 -18.13 -3.54 26.35
CA ASP A 551 -16.96 -4.30 25.92
C ASP A 551 -16.96 -4.61 24.42
N ARG A 552 -18.13 -4.93 23.85
CA ARG A 552 -18.27 -5.16 22.40
C ARG A 552 -17.95 -3.90 21.61
N TYR A 553 -18.53 -2.76 22.00
CA TYR A 553 -18.28 -1.50 21.31
C TYR A 553 -16.84 -1.01 21.48
N ARG A 554 -16.24 -1.23 22.66
CA ARG A 554 -14.82 -0.92 22.91
C ARG A 554 -13.89 -1.76 22.03
N ALA A 555 -14.19 -3.05 21.84
CA ALA A 555 -13.43 -3.91 20.93
C ALA A 555 -13.47 -3.38 19.49
N VAL A 556 -14.64 -2.90 19.05
CA VAL A 556 -14.81 -2.28 17.73
C VAL A 556 -14.00 -0.97 17.60
N ILE A 557 -14.06 -0.07 18.58
CA ILE A 557 -13.27 1.17 18.55
C ILE A 557 -11.77 0.86 18.47
N LYS A 558 -11.31 -0.13 19.23
CA LYS A 558 -9.91 -0.56 19.16
C LYS A 558 -9.50 -1.03 17.76
N GLN A 559 -10.39 -1.72 17.05
CA GLN A 559 -10.15 -2.10 15.65
C GLN A 559 -10.05 -0.87 14.73
N LEU A 560 -10.94 0.11 14.90
CA LEU A 560 -10.93 1.36 14.13
C LEU A 560 -9.64 2.17 14.36
N GLU A 561 -9.18 2.26 15.61
CA GLU A 561 -7.93 2.94 15.99
C GLU A 561 -6.69 2.21 15.48
N THR A 562 -6.69 0.87 15.53
CA THR A 562 -5.60 0.04 14.98
C THR A 562 -5.48 0.26 13.47
N MET A 563 -6.61 0.38 12.76
CA MET A 563 -6.62 0.71 11.34
C MET A 563 -6.09 2.13 11.06
N GLU A 564 -6.43 3.11 11.90
CA GLU A 564 -5.88 4.47 11.78
C GLU A 564 -4.36 4.47 11.88
N GLN A 565 -3.82 3.75 12.87
CA GLN A 565 -2.38 3.58 13.08
C GLN A 565 -1.73 2.89 11.89
N LEU A 566 -2.31 1.79 11.40
CA LEU A 566 -1.79 1.08 10.22
C LEU A 566 -1.72 1.97 8.97
N LEU A 567 -2.76 2.79 8.72
CA LEU A 567 -2.78 3.75 7.62
C LEU A 567 -1.68 4.80 7.78
N ARG A 568 -1.51 5.32 9.01
CA ARG A 568 -0.49 6.31 9.33
C ARG A 568 0.93 5.75 9.13
N ASP A 569 1.21 4.57 9.66
CA ASP A 569 2.52 3.94 9.60
C ASP A 569 2.89 3.57 8.15
N THR A 570 1.91 3.12 7.36
CA THR A 570 2.12 2.83 5.93
C THR A 570 2.40 4.12 5.15
N ALA A 571 1.68 5.21 5.44
CA ALA A 571 1.94 6.51 4.82
C ALA A 571 3.34 7.06 5.18
N LEU A 572 3.73 7.01 6.46
CA LEU A 572 5.05 7.47 6.92
C LEU A 572 6.19 6.63 6.32
N SER A 573 6.07 5.30 6.31
CA SER A 573 7.05 4.43 5.68
C SER A 573 7.22 4.72 4.18
N SER A 574 6.13 5.04 3.48
CA SER A 574 6.20 5.47 2.07
C SER A 574 6.87 6.83 1.90
N ILE A 575 6.69 7.76 2.86
CA ILE A 575 7.33 9.09 2.83
C ILE A 575 8.83 8.95 3.09
N GLU A 576 9.26 8.13 4.05
CA GLU A 576 10.68 7.85 4.32
C GLU A 576 11.39 7.19 3.14
N THR A 577 10.65 6.42 2.34
CA THR A 577 11.20 5.82 1.11
C THR A 577 11.29 6.82 -0.04
N ALA A 578 10.55 7.93 0.02
CA ALA A 578 10.64 9.01 -0.96
C ALA A 578 11.78 9.97 -0.58
N ASP A 579 12.46 10.53 -1.59
CA ASP A 579 13.59 11.46 -1.42
C ASP A 579 13.33 12.52 -0.32
N ASP A 580 14.26 12.65 0.64
CA ASP A 580 14.16 13.43 1.89
C ASP A 580 13.66 14.87 1.69
N TYR A 581 13.95 15.48 0.53
CA TYR A 581 13.49 16.83 0.22
C TYR A 581 12.06 16.86 -0.34
N ILE A 582 11.73 15.88 -1.19
CA ILE A 582 10.42 15.80 -1.83
C ILE A 582 9.38 15.26 -0.83
N GLY A 583 9.77 14.43 0.12
CA GLY A 583 8.88 13.88 1.16
C GLY A 583 8.37 14.91 2.20
N GLN A 584 8.94 16.12 2.26
CA GLN A 584 8.69 17.07 3.34
C GLN A 584 7.25 17.58 3.36
N ASN A 585 6.69 17.72 4.56
CA ASN A 585 5.38 18.31 4.86
C ASN A 585 4.18 17.67 4.13
N ILE A 586 4.31 16.44 3.61
CA ILE A 586 3.21 15.74 2.91
C ILE A 586 2.02 15.55 3.84
N MET A 587 2.25 15.11 5.08
CA MET A 587 1.17 14.90 6.05
C MET A 587 0.46 16.21 6.40
N GLU A 588 1.21 17.27 6.68
CA GLU A 588 0.67 18.58 7.07
C GLU A 588 -0.14 19.22 5.95
N TYR A 589 0.41 19.25 4.73
CA TYR A 589 -0.25 19.87 3.58
C TYR A 589 -1.54 19.13 3.18
N TYR A 590 -1.47 17.80 3.03
CA TYR A 590 -2.63 17.03 2.60
C TYR A 590 -3.68 16.86 3.70
N ARG A 591 -3.34 17.07 4.98
CA ARG A 591 -4.34 17.21 6.04
C ARG A 591 -5.28 18.39 5.76
N HIS A 592 -4.73 19.56 5.45
CA HIS A 592 -5.53 20.76 5.17
C HIS A 592 -6.38 20.60 3.89
N ILE A 593 -5.77 20.14 2.80
CA ILE A 593 -6.50 19.92 1.54
C ILE A 593 -7.63 18.91 1.72
N THR A 594 -7.37 17.80 2.41
CA THR A 594 -8.39 16.76 2.60
C THR A 594 -9.54 17.29 3.47
N ALA A 595 -9.23 18.04 4.53
CA ALA A 595 -10.25 18.67 5.38
C ALA A 595 -11.13 19.64 4.58
N ASP A 596 -10.52 20.53 3.78
CA ASP A 596 -11.24 21.50 2.95
C ASP A 596 -12.16 20.80 1.94
N ILE A 597 -11.71 19.73 1.30
CA ILE A 597 -12.52 18.96 0.35
C ILE A 597 -13.69 18.28 1.07
N MET A 598 -13.45 17.70 2.24
CA MET A 598 -14.52 17.06 3.03
C MET A 598 -15.57 18.08 3.44
N GLU A 599 -15.17 19.26 3.93
CA GLU A 599 -16.09 20.35 4.30
C GLU A 599 -16.89 20.86 3.09
N GLN A 600 -16.24 21.08 1.94
CA GLN A 600 -16.94 21.49 0.71
C GLN A 600 -17.95 20.45 0.24
N TRP A 601 -17.64 19.17 0.40
CA TRP A 601 -18.52 18.10 -0.01
C TRP A 601 -19.73 17.97 0.92
N GLU A 602 -19.53 18.14 2.22
CA GLU A 602 -20.60 18.23 3.23
C GLU A 602 -21.46 19.48 3.05
N GLY A 603 -20.86 20.63 2.73
CA GLY A 603 -21.60 21.86 2.42
C GLY A 603 -22.55 21.71 1.23
N LYS A 604 -22.23 20.83 0.26
CA LYS A 604 -23.06 20.58 -0.92
C LYS A 604 -24.12 19.49 -0.73
N ARG A 605 -23.86 18.49 0.10
CA ARG A 605 -24.70 17.27 0.21
C ARG A 605 -25.28 17.02 1.60
N GLY A 606 -24.94 17.85 2.59
CA GLY A 606 -25.35 17.74 3.98
C GLY A 606 -24.24 17.17 4.88
N GLN A 607 -24.34 17.47 6.19
CA GLN A 607 -23.33 17.14 7.21
C GLN A 607 -23.03 15.64 7.38
N ARG A 608 -23.87 14.74 6.84
CA ARG A 608 -23.70 13.28 6.95
C ARG A 608 -23.66 12.55 5.61
N ALA A 609 -23.34 13.28 4.55
CA ALA A 609 -23.27 12.72 3.20
C ALA A 609 -22.29 11.52 3.10
N PHE A 610 -21.27 11.46 3.96
CA PHE A 610 -20.26 10.39 3.95
C PHE A 610 -20.77 9.08 4.58
N PHE A 611 -21.83 9.14 5.38
CA PHE A 611 -22.42 7.97 6.06
C PHE A 611 -23.69 7.45 5.35
N THR A 612 -23.97 7.93 4.15
CA THR A 612 -25.09 7.43 3.33
C THR A 612 -24.71 6.10 2.67
N ASP A 613 -25.70 5.24 2.38
CA ASP A 613 -25.49 3.93 1.73
C ASP A 613 -24.73 4.03 0.39
N SER A 614 -24.81 5.17 -0.29
CA SER A 614 -24.10 5.43 -1.55
C SER A 614 -22.58 5.63 -1.38
N THR A 615 -22.12 5.99 -0.18
CA THR A 615 -20.73 6.28 0.15
C THR A 615 -20.19 5.25 1.13
N MET A 616 -20.00 5.57 2.42
CA MET A 616 -19.53 4.57 3.39
C MET A 616 -20.69 3.69 3.88
N GLY A 617 -21.90 4.22 3.97
CA GLY A 617 -23.02 3.55 4.66
C GLY A 617 -22.82 3.52 6.17
N ASP A 618 -23.64 2.72 6.87
CA ASP A 618 -23.56 2.58 8.33
C ASP A 618 -22.24 1.92 8.72
N SER A 619 -21.44 2.64 9.52
CA SER A 619 -20.13 2.22 10.03
C SER A 619 -20.18 0.83 10.68
N ARG A 620 -21.30 0.47 11.31
CA ARG A 620 -21.55 -0.83 11.94
C ARG A 620 -21.63 -1.98 10.95
N ARG A 621 -22.29 -1.77 9.80
CA ARG A 621 -22.43 -2.81 8.75
C ARG A 621 -21.12 -3.06 8.01
N LEU A 622 -20.28 -2.02 7.88
CA LEU A 622 -18.95 -2.17 7.29
C LEU A 622 -18.04 -3.05 8.14
N LEU A 623 -18.19 -2.99 9.47
CA LEU A 623 -17.41 -3.79 10.41
C LEU A 623 -17.81 -5.27 10.44
N GLU A 624 -19.04 -5.62 10.03
CA GLU A 624 -19.47 -7.02 9.85
C GLU A 624 -18.65 -7.74 8.77
N ASN A 625 -18.19 -7.00 7.75
CA ASN A 625 -17.31 -7.51 6.69
C ASN A 625 -15.81 -7.44 7.06
N GLY A 626 -15.48 -7.04 8.30
CA GLY A 626 -14.12 -6.92 8.81
C GLY A 626 -13.34 -5.70 8.28
N ILE A 627 -12.12 -5.53 8.81
CA ILE A 627 -11.22 -4.40 8.49
C ILE A 627 -10.88 -4.35 6.99
N GLU A 628 -10.83 -5.50 6.31
CA GLU A 628 -10.53 -5.57 4.89
C GLU A 628 -11.65 -4.97 4.02
N GLY A 629 -12.92 -5.29 4.32
CA GLY A 629 -14.06 -4.72 3.61
C GLY A 629 -14.18 -3.21 3.82
N LEU A 630 -13.89 -2.74 5.04
CA LEU A 630 -13.80 -1.32 5.34
C LEU A 630 -12.69 -0.62 4.53
N THR A 631 -11.52 -1.25 4.40
CA THR A 631 -10.39 -0.71 3.63
C THR A 631 -10.75 -0.58 2.15
N ASP A 632 -11.37 -1.60 1.55
CA ASP A 632 -11.79 -1.57 0.14
C ASP A 632 -12.79 -0.44 -0.12
N LYS A 633 -13.77 -0.27 0.76
CA LYS A 633 -14.76 0.80 0.64
C LYS A 633 -14.15 2.18 0.82
N LEU A 634 -13.23 2.33 1.77
CA LEU A 634 -12.49 3.57 2.00
C LEU A 634 -11.69 3.97 0.76
N ILE A 635 -10.98 3.03 0.15
CA ILE A 635 -10.21 3.24 -1.10
C ILE A 635 -11.15 3.66 -2.24
N GLU A 636 -12.28 2.96 -2.42
CA GLU A 636 -13.27 3.28 -3.46
C GLU A 636 -13.81 4.71 -3.33
N VAL A 637 -14.23 5.10 -2.13
CA VAL A 637 -14.81 6.42 -1.87
C VAL A 637 -13.76 7.53 -2.00
N CYS A 638 -12.54 7.29 -1.47
CA CYS A 638 -11.43 8.23 -1.58
C CYS A 638 -11.08 8.51 -3.06
N ARG A 639 -10.98 7.46 -3.88
CA ARG A 639 -10.72 7.58 -5.34
C ARG A 639 -11.79 8.38 -6.06
N ARG A 640 -13.07 8.12 -5.79
CA ARG A 640 -14.19 8.73 -6.52
C ARG A 640 -14.53 10.15 -6.08
N THR A 641 -14.19 10.51 -4.84
CA THR A 641 -14.73 11.71 -4.19
C THR A 641 -13.67 12.73 -3.86
N ILE A 642 -12.54 12.28 -3.29
CA ILE A 642 -11.49 13.17 -2.79
C ILE A 642 -10.45 13.41 -3.89
N LEU A 643 -9.87 12.34 -4.43
CA LEU A 643 -8.75 12.42 -5.38
C LEU A 643 -9.16 12.98 -6.76
N THR A 644 -10.45 13.04 -7.08
CA THR A 644 -10.98 13.69 -8.30
C THR A 644 -11.01 15.22 -8.23
N SER A 645 -10.66 15.82 -7.09
CA SER A 645 -10.68 17.27 -6.91
C SER A 645 -9.61 17.98 -7.77
N PRO A 646 -9.90 19.15 -8.35
CA PRO A 646 -8.92 19.93 -9.12
C PRO A 646 -7.73 20.42 -8.28
N LEU A 647 -7.80 20.33 -6.95
CA LEU A 647 -6.65 20.60 -6.08
C LEU A 647 -5.52 19.59 -6.28
N PHE A 648 -5.82 18.37 -6.75
CA PHE A 648 -4.82 17.34 -7.05
C PHE A 648 -4.24 17.46 -8.46
N SER A 649 -4.82 18.28 -9.35
CA SER A 649 -4.37 18.50 -10.73
C SER A 649 -3.45 19.72 -10.89
N ARG A 650 -2.95 20.29 -9.78
CA ARG A 650 -1.95 21.37 -9.81
C ARG A 650 -0.62 20.87 -10.36
N THR A 651 0.20 21.79 -10.85
CA THR A 651 1.56 21.44 -11.29
C THR A 651 2.41 21.02 -10.08
N PHE A 652 3.37 20.14 -10.32
CA PHE A 652 4.30 19.66 -9.29
C PHE A 652 5.01 20.81 -8.57
N GLU A 653 5.42 21.84 -9.31
CA GLU A 653 6.13 23.00 -8.78
C GLU A 653 5.28 23.83 -7.82
N GLU A 654 4.02 24.10 -8.19
CA GLU A 654 3.09 24.85 -7.35
C GLU A 654 2.73 24.09 -6.08
N GLU A 655 2.49 22.78 -6.21
CA GLU A 655 2.18 21.89 -5.09
C GLU A 655 3.34 21.82 -4.10
N LEU A 656 4.57 21.60 -4.59
CA LEU A 656 5.75 21.51 -3.76
C LEU A 656 6.07 22.84 -3.07
N LEU A 657 5.89 23.97 -3.77
CA LEU A 657 6.09 25.30 -3.18
C LEU A 657 5.10 25.58 -2.05
N GLN A 658 3.84 25.21 -2.21
CA GLN A 658 2.85 25.35 -1.15
C GLN A 658 3.20 24.43 0.02
N ARG A 659 3.48 23.15 -0.26
CA ARG A 659 3.84 22.15 0.75
C ARG A 659 5.06 22.58 1.58
N ALA A 660 6.11 23.08 0.93
CA ALA A 660 7.30 23.58 1.61
C ALA A 660 7.01 24.76 2.57
N ASN A 661 5.97 25.53 2.30
CA ASN A 661 5.61 26.74 3.06
C ASN A 661 4.43 26.54 4.05
N VAL A 662 3.83 25.34 4.14
CA VAL A 662 2.66 25.07 5.01
C VAL A 662 2.92 25.33 6.49
N THR A 663 4.15 25.09 6.95
CA THR A 663 4.54 25.22 8.37
C THR A 663 5.04 26.63 8.71
N VAL A 664 5.13 27.55 7.74
CA VAL A 664 5.63 28.90 7.96
C VAL A 664 4.48 29.80 8.42
N GLU A 665 4.53 30.25 9.69
CA GLU A 665 3.57 31.21 10.23
C GLU A 665 3.54 32.53 9.44
N TYR A 666 2.34 33.09 9.26
CA TYR A 666 2.12 34.41 8.61
C TYR A 666 2.88 35.50 9.39
N GLY A 667 4.09 35.84 8.92
CA GLY A 667 4.95 36.87 9.52
C GLY A 667 6.45 36.56 9.51
N ASN A 668 6.86 35.31 9.26
CA ASN A 668 8.28 34.94 9.21
C ASN A 668 8.92 35.20 7.84
N LYS A 669 10.17 35.72 7.87
CA LYS A 669 10.98 36.10 6.69
C LYS A 669 11.56 34.92 5.89
N THR A 670 11.25 33.67 6.25
CA THR A 670 11.82 32.45 5.64
C THR A 670 10.80 31.72 4.78
N VAL A 671 10.01 32.43 3.99
CA VAL A 671 9.16 31.82 2.96
C VAL A 671 10.08 31.41 1.81
N LEU A 672 10.07 30.12 1.45
CA LEU A 672 10.84 29.62 0.31
C LEU A 672 10.29 30.26 -0.97
N THR A 673 11.12 31.01 -1.68
CA THR A 673 10.74 31.59 -2.97
C THR A 673 10.79 30.53 -4.07
N LYS A 674 10.09 30.79 -5.17
CA LYS A 674 10.09 29.93 -6.35
C LYS A 674 11.49 29.75 -6.95
N GLU A 675 12.29 30.81 -6.98
CA GLU A 675 13.69 30.77 -7.46
C GLU A 675 14.59 29.92 -6.54
N GLU A 676 14.43 30.03 -5.22
CA GLU A 676 15.17 29.20 -4.27
C GLU A 676 14.80 27.72 -4.39
N LEU A 677 13.52 27.43 -4.58
CA LEU A 677 13.03 26.07 -4.85
C LEU A 677 13.67 25.52 -6.13
N PHE A 678 13.60 26.26 -7.24
CA PHE A 678 14.17 25.82 -8.52
C PHE A 678 15.69 25.63 -8.45
N LYS A 679 16.41 26.51 -7.76
CA LYS A 679 17.86 26.36 -7.54
C LYS A 679 18.20 25.10 -6.75
N LYS A 680 17.40 24.75 -5.73
CA LYS A 680 17.58 23.52 -4.95
C LYS A 680 17.24 22.28 -5.78
N LEU A 681 16.11 22.27 -6.47
CA LEU A 681 15.70 21.15 -7.33
C LEU A 681 16.73 20.89 -8.45
N TYR A 682 17.27 21.96 -9.05
CA TYR A 682 18.33 21.84 -10.05
C TYR A 682 19.60 21.18 -9.48
N ARG A 683 20.03 21.58 -8.27
CA ARG A 683 21.18 20.95 -7.59
C ARG A 683 20.93 19.47 -7.31
N ILE A 684 19.76 19.12 -6.77
CA ILE A 684 19.38 17.72 -6.54
C ILE A 684 19.40 16.93 -7.86
N LEU A 685 18.86 17.50 -8.94
CA LEU A 685 18.88 16.86 -10.25
C LEU A 685 20.30 16.67 -10.79
N ASP A 686 21.18 17.66 -10.69
CA ASP A 686 22.55 17.57 -11.21
C ASP A 686 23.44 16.66 -10.36
N ASP A 687 23.35 16.76 -9.03
CA ASP A 687 24.11 15.92 -8.08
C ASP A 687 23.74 14.44 -8.21
N ASN A 688 22.44 14.13 -8.31
CA ASN A 688 21.96 12.75 -8.43
C ASN A 688 22.07 12.22 -9.87
N ALA A 689 22.29 13.09 -10.87
CA ALA A 689 22.54 12.68 -12.27
C ALA A 689 24.03 12.48 -12.55
N ALA A 690 24.86 12.34 -11.51
CA ALA A 690 26.25 11.95 -11.66
C ALA A 690 26.37 10.67 -12.51
N ILE A 691 27.44 10.60 -13.30
CA ILE A 691 27.66 9.46 -14.19
C ILE A 691 27.84 8.20 -13.33
N GLN A 692 27.15 7.12 -13.71
CA GLN A 692 27.15 5.83 -13.00
C GLN A 692 28.40 5.02 -13.35
N LEU A 693 29.58 5.61 -13.14
CA LEU A 693 30.84 4.96 -13.39
C LEU A 693 31.97 5.70 -12.68
N ARG A 694 32.86 4.95 -12.02
CA ARG A 694 34.03 5.53 -11.38
C ARG A 694 35.24 5.52 -12.31
N LEU A 695 35.73 6.70 -12.63
CA LEU A 695 36.86 6.92 -13.54
C LEU A 695 38.08 7.46 -12.79
N TYR A 696 39.26 7.31 -13.39
CA TYR A 696 40.49 7.94 -12.91
C TYR A 696 40.54 9.39 -13.42
N ASP A 697 40.62 10.36 -12.49
CA ASP A 697 40.44 11.80 -12.78
C ASP A 697 41.48 12.42 -13.75
N TYR A 698 42.54 11.69 -14.11
CA TYR A 698 43.70 12.22 -14.84
C TYR A 698 44.08 11.47 -16.14
N THR A 699 43.36 10.42 -16.54
CA THR A 699 43.73 9.60 -17.72
C THR A 699 42.85 9.83 -18.96
N GLN A 700 41.75 10.57 -18.82
CA GLN A 700 40.81 10.82 -19.91
C GLN A 700 41.42 11.75 -20.97
N GLU A 701 41.67 11.24 -22.17
CA GLU A 701 42.15 12.04 -23.30
C GLU A 701 41.09 13.04 -23.79
N HIS A 702 39.82 12.63 -23.81
CA HIS A 702 38.74 13.46 -24.35
C HIS A 702 37.39 13.19 -23.65
N ARG A 703 37.00 14.03 -22.68
CA ARG A 703 35.69 13.93 -21.99
C ARG A 703 34.64 14.75 -22.74
N TYR A 704 33.64 14.09 -23.31
CA TYR A 704 32.50 14.76 -23.95
C TYR A 704 31.19 14.47 -23.22
N GLU A 705 30.44 15.52 -22.90
CA GLU A 705 29.18 15.43 -22.16
C GLU A 705 27.99 16.00 -22.93
N GLU A 706 26.87 15.30 -22.88
CA GLU A 706 25.56 15.81 -23.31
C GLU A 706 24.54 15.60 -22.17
N LYS A 707 23.77 16.64 -21.85
CA LYS A 707 22.70 16.60 -20.84
C LYS A 707 21.34 16.72 -21.51
N TYR A 708 20.41 15.84 -21.17
CA TYR A 708 19.06 15.80 -21.72
C TYR A 708 18.01 15.84 -20.59
N VAL A 709 17.09 16.79 -20.69
CA VAL A 709 15.98 16.96 -19.75
C VAL A 709 14.70 16.42 -20.37
N PHE A 710 14.06 15.44 -19.74
CA PHE A 710 12.74 14.91 -20.09
C PHE A 710 11.68 15.59 -19.24
N GLY A 711 10.79 16.35 -19.88
CA GLY A 711 9.73 17.09 -19.19
C GLY A 711 9.05 18.09 -20.11
N ASP A 712 8.11 18.85 -19.55
CA ASP A 712 7.40 19.86 -20.32
C ASP A 712 8.31 21.08 -20.55
N TYR A 713 8.74 21.31 -21.79
CA TYR A 713 9.50 22.51 -22.17
C TYR A 713 8.79 23.83 -21.78
N THR A 714 7.46 23.82 -21.67
CA THR A 714 6.69 24.99 -21.25
C THR A 714 6.67 25.20 -19.74
N SER A 715 7.12 24.22 -18.94
CA SER A 715 7.29 24.39 -17.48
C SER A 715 8.37 25.44 -17.18
N GLU A 716 8.06 26.32 -16.23
CA GLU A 716 8.99 27.35 -15.75
C GLU A 716 10.25 26.75 -15.12
N PHE A 717 10.15 25.55 -14.53
CA PHE A 717 11.32 24.88 -13.97
C PHE A 717 12.28 24.43 -15.06
N VAL A 718 11.78 23.83 -16.16
CA VAL A 718 12.62 23.46 -17.30
C VAL A 718 13.27 24.70 -17.92
N GLN A 719 12.52 25.80 -18.10
CA GLN A 719 13.07 27.05 -18.59
C GLN A 719 14.17 27.61 -17.67
N HIS A 720 14.01 27.51 -16.35
CA HIS A 720 15.04 27.89 -15.39
C HIS A 720 16.32 27.04 -15.53
N ILE A 721 16.20 25.73 -15.79
CA ILE A 721 17.36 24.86 -16.06
C ILE A 721 18.14 25.36 -17.28
N PHE A 722 17.44 25.67 -18.38
CA PHE A 722 18.08 26.19 -19.59
C PHE A 722 18.75 27.55 -19.36
N GLN A 723 18.12 28.45 -18.60
CA GLN A 723 18.71 29.76 -18.27
C GLN A 723 19.94 29.64 -17.36
N ALA A 724 19.92 28.72 -16.38
CA ALA A 724 21.05 28.50 -15.49
C ALA A 724 22.29 27.97 -16.25
N ASP A 725 22.07 27.04 -17.19
CA ASP A 725 23.14 26.40 -17.97
C ASP A 725 23.55 27.20 -19.22
N GLU A 726 22.78 28.21 -19.64
CA GLU A 726 23.13 29.09 -20.76
C GLU A 726 24.47 29.83 -20.56
N THR A 727 24.85 30.07 -19.31
CA THR A 727 26.08 30.80 -18.95
C THR A 727 27.33 29.92 -18.83
N SER A 728 27.17 28.59 -18.78
CA SER A 728 28.23 27.62 -18.43
C SER A 728 28.52 26.57 -19.52
N ARG A 729 28.10 26.80 -20.77
CA ARG A 729 28.08 25.84 -21.89
C ARG A 729 29.46 25.23 -22.26
N ILE A 730 29.91 24.25 -21.48
CA ILE A 730 30.99 23.32 -21.83
C ILE A 730 30.42 22.04 -22.47
N TYR A 731 29.11 21.79 -22.30
CA TYR A 731 28.39 20.60 -22.75
C TYR A 731 27.16 20.94 -23.59
N LYS A 732 26.66 19.97 -24.36
CA LYS A 732 25.41 20.12 -25.11
C LYS A 732 24.20 19.89 -24.20
N LEU A 733 23.22 20.78 -24.25
CA LEU A 733 21.96 20.66 -23.51
C LEU A 733 20.78 20.47 -24.48
N GLY A 734 19.95 19.46 -24.22
CA GLY A 734 18.72 19.20 -24.96
C GLY A 734 17.52 18.99 -24.05
N CYS A 735 16.32 19.26 -24.56
CA CYS A 735 15.05 18.95 -23.91
C CYS A 735 14.22 18.02 -24.78
N VAL A 736 13.77 16.94 -24.18
CA VAL A 736 12.80 16.00 -24.70
C VAL A 736 11.43 16.40 -24.15
N HIS A 737 10.64 17.10 -24.99
CA HIS A 737 9.30 17.56 -24.60
C HIS A 737 8.39 16.36 -24.32
N GLU A 738 7.91 16.26 -23.08
CA GLU A 738 6.88 15.31 -22.66
C GLU A 738 5.91 16.09 -21.77
N LYS A 739 4.63 16.19 -22.16
CA LYS A 739 3.62 16.85 -21.32
C LYS A 739 3.37 15.98 -20.09
N ARG A 740 4.05 16.30 -19.00
CA ARG A 740 3.93 15.64 -17.70
C ARG A 740 3.74 16.70 -16.64
N SER A 741 2.68 16.58 -15.83
CA SER A 741 2.50 17.46 -14.66
C SER A 741 3.23 16.96 -13.41
N SER A 742 3.80 15.75 -13.46
CA SER A 742 4.28 15.02 -12.27
C SER A 742 5.79 15.06 -12.04
N GLY A 743 6.57 15.79 -12.84
CA GLY A 743 8.00 16.02 -12.57
C GLY A 743 8.90 16.13 -13.80
N VAL A 744 10.21 16.12 -13.55
CA VAL A 744 11.29 16.27 -14.54
C VAL A 744 12.35 15.19 -14.32
N GLU A 745 12.82 14.58 -15.41
CA GLU A 745 13.92 13.60 -15.40
C GLU A 745 15.13 14.18 -16.16
N LYS A 746 16.34 13.94 -15.69
CA LYS A 746 17.59 14.42 -16.30
C LYS A 746 18.51 13.25 -16.57
N LEU A 747 18.90 13.09 -17.83
CA LEU A 747 19.86 12.10 -18.30
C LEU A 747 21.15 12.82 -18.70
N ASN A 748 22.24 12.47 -18.04
CA ASN A 748 23.58 12.90 -18.42
C ASN A 748 24.25 11.75 -19.19
N LEU A 749 24.78 12.04 -20.37
CA LEU A 749 25.60 11.13 -21.15
C LEU A 749 27.03 11.66 -21.14
N MET A 750 27.99 10.78 -20.86
CA MET A 750 29.41 11.10 -20.89
C MET A 750 30.11 10.02 -21.69
N GLY A 751 30.97 10.41 -22.63
CA GLY A 751 31.76 9.45 -23.40
C GLY A 751 33.18 9.94 -23.68
N GLY A 752 33.97 9.05 -24.26
CA GLY A 752 35.36 9.31 -24.63
C GLY A 752 36.41 8.74 -23.67
N PHE A 753 36.01 7.81 -22.80
CA PHE A 753 36.92 7.04 -21.94
C PHE A 753 37.17 5.64 -22.50
N HIS A 754 38.23 5.00 -22.01
CA HIS A 754 38.67 3.67 -22.39
C HIS A 754 38.70 2.71 -21.18
N PRO A 755 38.83 1.38 -21.39
CA PRO A 755 38.91 0.43 -20.28
C PRO A 755 39.97 0.79 -19.22
N GLU A 756 41.09 1.38 -19.63
CA GLU A 756 42.20 1.78 -18.76
C GLU A 756 41.86 2.94 -17.80
N ASP A 757 40.84 3.75 -18.14
CA ASP A 757 40.35 4.83 -17.29
C ASP A 757 39.44 4.33 -16.16
N LEU A 758 38.97 3.08 -16.24
CA LEU A 758 38.01 2.51 -15.30
C LEU A 758 38.71 2.07 -14.01
N MET A 759 38.29 2.62 -12.86
CA MET A 759 38.79 2.15 -11.56
C MET A 759 38.54 0.66 -11.34
N TYR A 760 37.41 0.14 -11.81
CA TYR A 760 37.09 -1.29 -11.79
C TYR A 760 38.14 -2.13 -12.53
N TYR A 761 38.59 -1.67 -13.70
CA TYR A 761 39.58 -2.38 -14.53
C TYR A 761 40.96 -2.33 -13.90
N VAL A 762 41.39 -1.15 -13.43
CA VAL A 762 42.69 -0.95 -12.76
C VAL A 762 42.80 -1.79 -11.50
N ASN A 763 41.75 -1.80 -10.66
CA ASN A 763 41.73 -2.61 -9.44
C ASN A 763 41.66 -4.12 -9.74
N GLY A 764 40.93 -4.50 -10.80
CA GLY A 764 40.76 -5.89 -11.22
C GLY A 764 42.00 -6.51 -11.87
N LYS A 765 42.88 -5.68 -12.46
CA LYS A 765 44.09 -6.12 -13.18
C LYS A 765 44.98 -7.03 -12.34
N VAL A 766 45.25 -6.67 -11.08
CA VAL A 766 46.10 -7.43 -10.17
C VAL A 766 45.52 -8.83 -9.90
N TYR A 767 44.21 -8.92 -9.70
CA TYR A 767 43.53 -10.20 -9.52
C TYR A 767 43.63 -11.03 -10.80
N TYR A 768 43.29 -10.44 -11.95
CA TYR A 768 43.33 -11.10 -13.25
C TYR A 768 44.72 -11.72 -13.54
N GLU A 769 45.80 -10.96 -13.33
CA GLU A 769 47.17 -11.45 -13.50
C GLU A 769 47.51 -12.59 -12.52
N THR A 770 47.10 -12.48 -11.26
CA THR A 770 47.32 -13.52 -10.25
C THR A 770 46.59 -14.82 -10.61
N TYR A 771 45.33 -14.73 -11.04
CA TYR A 771 44.57 -15.89 -11.48
C TYR A 771 45.15 -16.52 -12.75
N LEU A 772 45.64 -15.71 -13.70
CA LEU A 772 46.37 -16.23 -14.87
C LEU A 772 47.62 -17.02 -14.48
N GLN A 773 48.41 -16.52 -13.52
CA GLN A 773 49.59 -17.22 -12.99
C GLN A 773 49.22 -18.56 -12.33
N ASN A 774 48.04 -18.62 -11.71
CA ASN A 774 47.47 -19.83 -11.11
C ASN A 774 46.81 -20.79 -12.12
N GLY A 775 46.96 -20.54 -13.42
CA GLY A 775 46.50 -21.43 -14.49
C GLY A 775 45.05 -21.24 -14.91
N TYR A 776 44.43 -20.10 -14.60
CA TYR A 776 43.07 -19.79 -15.06
C TYR A 776 43.05 -19.36 -16.54
N GLU A 777 41.99 -19.74 -17.24
CA GLU A 777 41.74 -19.42 -18.64
C GLU A 777 40.37 -18.75 -18.80
N PHE A 778 40.42 -17.42 -18.90
CA PHE A 778 39.22 -16.60 -18.97
C PHE A 778 38.71 -16.38 -20.40
N HIS A 779 39.48 -16.64 -21.44
CA HIS A 779 39.13 -16.26 -22.81
C HIS A 779 38.77 -17.48 -23.66
N GLY A 780 37.72 -17.35 -24.48
CA GLY A 780 37.37 -18.34 -25.52
C GLY A 780 38.31 -18.28 -26.75
N ILE A 781 38.89 -17.11 -26.99
CA ILE A 781 39.80 -16.82 -28.10
C ILE A 781 41.27 -16.84 -27.67
N ASP A 782 42.19 -16.91 -28.64
CA ASP A 782 43.63 -16.88 -28.36
C ASP A 782 44.05 -15.53 -27.75
N LYS A 783 44.84 -15.59 -26.67
CA LYS A 783 45.31 -14.44 -25.90
C LYS A 783 46.18 -13.50 -26.74
N SER A 784 46.86 -14.02 -27.76
CA SER A 784 47.70 -13.26 -28.69
C SER A 784 46.93 -12.21 -29.50
N ARG A 785 45.62 -12.39 -29.67
CA ARG A 785 44.73 -11.47 -30.39
C ARG A 785 44.17 -10.36 -29.50
N LEU A 786 44.34 -10.46 -28.18
CA LEU A 786 43.79 -9.47 -27.25
C LEU A 786 44.72 -8.26 -27.14
N PRO A 787 44.16 -7.05 -26.94
CA PRO A 787 44.95 -5.85 -26.64
C PRO A 787 45.89 -6.08 -25.46
N GLU A 788 47.07 -5.46 -25.52
CA GLU A 788 48.04 -5.48 -24.41
C GLU A 788 47.41 -4.95 -23.13
N LEU A 789 47.86 -5.49 -22.01
CA LEU A 789 47.32 -5.17 -20.69
C LEU A 789 48.04 -3.93 -20.15
N SER A 790 47.63 -2.73 -20.61
CA SER A 790 48.17 -1.44 -20.17
C SER A 790 48.01 -1.21 -18.68
#